data_AF-A0A2U1Q9D2-F1
#
_entry.id   AF-A0A2U1Q9D2-F1
#
_cell.length_a   1.000
_cell.length_b   1.000
_cell.length_c   1.000
_cell.angle_alpha   90.00
_cell.angle_beta   90.00
_cell.angle_gamma   90.00
#
_symmetry.space_group_name_H-M   'P 1'
#
loop_
_entity.id
_entity.type
_entity.pdbx_description
1 polymer ?
#
loop_
_entity_poly.entity_id
_entity_poly.type
_entity_poly.pdbx_seq_one_letter_code
_entity_poly.pdbx_strand_id
1 'polypeptide(L)'
;MTTNTVPLPYSVQQLLEEICVQKLLPMPDAPALKLLAKITEESAIDVLNRIKMTSKNIYNLSGYISYLVKMYGRSISDGQEVESLRFSDCGSPSSSSVSSSSTKQSAVYDSATSKQFFESPCRCKSASPAVNQYCTPISSNHGTRAQQQSSSLSCSSLKDAIPNYGPSVNHNVSPGVRQFINSPSSISKGANSNYVDQHFSTPSIQKKLFASSDPPTPNQINSASSYVISQQSLVLSDLEFRKLFMVYSYVGSNKVEDVVSIEDAIKIKSLKTTPMLDFEEYMWNEFGCRYCQRNDRAMYLDWDSGKTHLYTCYVCSDGSYKFKGPHLDTKKTHLQRVVGDENVLIVKFAEFDDNYDKMTRINYVKIAEAGILVGLSRYRLFGAIKSYFIKRESIAPWDEKDTWLTNFKTTHDLRCCFMHVHMVSSMAKYIARFSLILSTTIKLPVDLATVSDENGCILYDEDGERMIQTDGTGFISEDLAVLVPNDFYNAKYMKDKHFELFDLVQPEFGSTGHRGSEMPIREPPLLIQCRLYKEGLAVKGTLLVNKKLKPRTIQVRPSMIKVKKDPRLSDTESFDSLEVVAVSHKLKAAKLSKTLIALLSIGGVPKEFFLKLLKEALEDAKRVCLDPRAAFRVANIYQHIDDSGICLEMLGACIPLSEPFLQHRLSQLAKEKRKGLGEGKIPISDSFYLMGTTDPTGILDSDEVCVLLENGQISGKVLVYRNPGLHFGDVHVLKARYVKELEDYTPPSSKFAIFFSTKGRRSVANEIATGDFDGDMYWVSNNHDLLRHFKPCEPWTPSCSTPNAISKTPSDLSHEEIEHELRKQLFSSEMNSISAGIAADSCMAFTDQHLMLQDDDTTDKKDVFVKKILKLIDLYYDALDASKSGKKVVIPNDLKATKYPHYMDRKPVYRSTSILGQIYDAFQSCKNEKLPVQEIWKLHYFNISNVPDSCLSLWKERYEAYRQDMSNACKNDISKNDAASSVIEKYKQLMQHCPTL
;
A
#
# COMPACT_ATOMS: atom_id res chain seq x y z
N MET A 1 16.51 -19.93 -48.62
CA MET A 1 17.46 -18.81 -48.56
C MET A 1 17.12 -17.85 -49.69
N THR A 2 16.77 -16.60 -49.37
CA THR A 2 16.72 -15.44 -50.28
C THR A 2 16.72 -14.20 -49.39
N THR A 3 17.89 -13.63 -49.14
CA THR A 3 18.02 -12.44 -48.28
C THR A 3 17.56 -11.20 -49.03
N ASN A 4 16.53 -10.51 -48.53
CA ASN A 4 16.11 -9.20 -49.03
C ASN A 4 17.10 -8.11 -48.61
N THR A 5 18.31 -8.16 -49.16
CA THR A 5 19.33 -7.12 -49.01
C THR A 5 18.86 -5.86 -49.73
N VAL A 6 18.57 -4.81 -48.95
CA VAL A 6 18.29 -3.48 -49.48
C VAL A 6 19.62 -2.90 -49.96
N PRO A 7 19.79 -2.58 -51.25
CA PRO A 7 21.04 -1.99 -51.72
C PRO A 7 21.22 -0.59 -51.12
N LEU A 8 22.36 -0.38 -50.47
CA LEU A 8 22.81 0.91 -49.96
C LEU A 8 24.14 1.26 -50.65
N PRO A 9 24.50 2.56 -50.73
CA PRO A 9 25.85 2.96 -51.08
C PRO A 9 26.88 2.34 -50.14
N TYR A 10 28.03 1.94 -50.69
CA TYR A 10 29.08 1.23 -49.92
C TYR A 10 29.56 2.01 -48.70
N SER A 11 29.69 3.34 -48.84
CA SER A 11 29.99 4.30 -47.78
C SER A 11 29.00 4.25 -46.60
N VAL A 12 27.69 4.28 -46.91
CA VAL A 12 26.57 4.23 -45.97
C VAL A 12 26.53 2.87 -45.26
N GLN A 13 26.73 1.77 -46.00
CA GLN A 13 26.79 0.43 -45.42
C GLN A 13 27.99 0.28 -44.47
N GLN A 14 29.20 0.68 -44.91
CA GLN A 14 30.41 0.58 -44.10
C GLN A 14 30.31 1.40 -42.80
N LEU A 15 29.79 2.63 -42.87
CA LEU A 15 29.58 3.48 -41.69
C LEU A 15 28.50 2.93 -40.75
N LEU A 16 27.45 2.30 -41.29
CA LEU A 16 26.40 1.66 -40.50
C LEU A 16 26.91 0.42 -39.76
N GLU A 17 27.69 -0.43 -40.44
CA GLU A 17 28.32 -1.61 -39.85
C GLU A 17 29.33 -1.20 -38.75
N GLU A 18 30.11 -0.15 -38.97
CA GLU A 18 31.02 0.43 -37.97
C GLU A 18 30.26 0.89 -36.70
N ILE A 19 29.11 1.56 -36.86
CA ILE A 19 28.25 1.98 -35.75
C ILE A 19 27.69 0.79 -34.98
N CYS A 20 27.26 -0.26 -35.68
CA CYS A 20 26.74 -1.48 -35.05
C CYS A 20 27.81 -2.16 -34.19
N VAL A 21 29.06 -2.25 -34.68
CA VAL A 21 30.20 -2.78 -33.92
C VAL A 21 30.56 -1.87 -32.74
N GLN A 22 30.74 -0.56 -32.96
CA GLN A 22 31.20 0.37 -31.93
C GLN A 22 30.21 0.57 -30.77
N LYS A 23 28.90 0.43 -31.02
CA LYS A 23 27.86 0.58 -29.98
C LYS A 23 27.21 -0.74 -29.57
N LEU A 24 27.73 -1.90 -30.04
CA LEU A 24 27.21 -3.25 -29.78
C LEU A 24 25.71 -3.40 -30.12
N LEU A 25 25.30 -2.88 -31.27
CA LEU A 25 23.90 -2.87 -31.72
C LEU A 25 23.66 -3.89 -32.85
N PRO A 26 22.46 -4.51 -32.92
CA PRO A 26 22.08 -5.31 -34.07
C PRO A 26 21.90 -4.44 -35.33
N MET A 27 22.15 -5.03 -36.50
CA MET A 27 21.89 -4.39 -37.78
C MET A 27 20.42 -3.95 -37.92
N PRO A 28 20.13 -2.79 -38.54
CA PRO A 28 18.76 -2.32 -38.73
C PRO A 28 17.92 -3.24 -39.60
N ASP A 29 16.61 -3.18 -39.38
CA ASP A 29 15.64 -3.89 -40.19
C ASP A 29 15.48 -3.31 -41.61
N ALA A 30 14.92 -4.12 -42.51
CA ALA A 30 14.73 -3.73 -43.91
C ALA A 30 13.88 -2.45 -44.11
N PRO A 31 12.86 -2.14 -43.28
CA PRO A 31 12.22 -0.82 -43.26
C PRO A 31 13.19 0.34 -43.00
N ALA A 32 14.04 0.27 -41.98
CA ALA A 32 15.02 1.33 -41.69
C ALA A 32 16.10 1.46 -42.78
N LEU A 33 16.59 0.34 -43.31
CA LEU A 33 17.52 0.35 -44.46
C LEU A 33 16.86 0.96 -45.72
N LYS A 34 15.56 0.71 -45.95
CA LYS A 34 14.78 1.36 -47.02
C LYS A 34 14.50 2.85 -46.79
N LEU A 35 14.70 3.38 -45.59
CA LEU A 35 14.63 4.83 -45.34
C LEU A 35 15.98 5.50 -45.65
N LEU A 36 17.10 4.87 -45.30
CA LEU A 36 18.43 5.33 -45.72
C LEU A 36 18.60 5.27 -47.25
N ALA A 37 18.12 4.21 -47.89
CA ALA A 37 18.14 4.05 -49.35
C ALA A 37 17.18 5.00 -50.13
N LYS A 38 16.41 5.86 -49.42
CA LYS A 38 15.46 6.82 -50.01
C LYS A 38 15.91 8.28 -49.92
N ILE A 39 17.01 8.56 -49.25
CA ILE A 39 17.64 9.89 -49.17
C ILE A 39 18.97 9.87 -49.92
N THR A 40 19.58 11.05 -50.13
CA THR A 40 20.90 11.10 -50.78
C THR A 40 21.96 10.42 -49.92
N GLU A 41 23.01 9.90 -50.56
CA GLU A 41 24.14 9.24 -49.87
C GLU A 41 24.75 10.14 -48.78
N GLU A 42 24.94 11.41 -49.09
CA GLU A 42 25.42 12.44 -48.16
C GLU A 42 24.47 12.67 -46.96
N SER A 43 23.16 12.70 -47.19
CA SER A 43 22.16 12.80 -46.11
C SER A 43 22.13 11.54 -45.23
N ALA A 44 22.32 10.35 -45.82
CA ALA A 44 22.43 9.11 -45.08
C ALA A 44 23.71 9.07 -44.23
N ILE A 45 24.84 9.55 -44.76
CA ILE A 45 26.10 9.69 -44.04
C ILE A 45 25.99 10.69 -42.89
N ASP A 46 25.32 11.84 -43.05
CA ASP A 46 25.09 12.79 -41.96
C ASP A 46 24.20 12.19 -40.85
N VAL A 47 23.09 11.52 -41.22
CA VAL A 47 22.24 10.80 -40.25
C VAL A 47 23.05 9.76 -39.46
N LEU A 48 23.88 8.96 -40.14
CA LEU A 48 24.72 7.96 -39.49
C LEU A 48 25.83 8.59 -38.63
N ASN A 49 26.46 9.68 -39.07
CA ASN A 49 27.45 10.40 -38.26
C ASN A 49 26.85 11.01 -37.00
N ARG A 50 25.62 11.56 -37.07
CA ARG A 50 24.87 12.00 -35.87
C ARG A 50 24.62 10.84 -34.90
N ILE A 51 24.28 9.65 -35.41
CA ILE A 51 24.16 8.43 -34.58
C ILE A 51 25.51 8.06 -33.96
N LYS A 52 26.59 8.05 -34.74
CA LYS A 52 27.96 7.70 -34.30
C LYS A 52 28.42 8.62 -33.16
N MET A 53 28.28 9.93 -33.32
CA MET A 53 28.67 10.95 -32.34
C MET A 53 27.71 11.10 -31.16
N THR A 54 26.53 10.45 -31.19
CA THR A 54 25.58 10.50 -30.06
C THR A 54 26.11 9.67 -28.87
N SER A 55 26.26 10.35 -27.74
CA SER A 55 26.63 9.79 -26.42
C SER A 55 25.44 9.18 -25.64
N LYS A 56 24.20 9.43 -26.08
CA LYS A 56 23.00 8.80 -25.51
C LYS A 56 22.98 7.32 -25.86
N ASN A 57 22.52 6.47 -24.95
CA ASN A 57 22.47 5.02 -25.16
C ASN A 57 21.32 4.65 -26.12
N ILE A 58 21.60 3.91 -27.19
CA ILE A 58 20.67 3.66 -28.31
C ILE A 58 20.18 2.21 -28.25
N TYR A 59 18.95 2.00 -27.77
CA TYR A 59 18.39 0.66 -27.58
C TYR A 59 17.69 0.06 -28.83
N ASN A 60 17.38 0.88 -29.84
CA ASN A 60 16.78 0.44 -31.09
C ASN A 60 17.32 1.31 -32.25
N LEU A 61 18.25 0.74 -33.03
CA LEU A 61 18.92 1.45 -34.11
C LEU A 61 17.98 1.73 -35.30
N SER A 62 17.12 0.77 -35.67
CA SER A 62 16.11 0.95 -36.73
C SER A 62 15.16 2.13 -36.45
N GLY A 63 14.65 2.21 -35.21
CA GLY A 63 13.75 3.26 -34.77
C GLY A 63 14.44 4.62 -34.74
N TYR A 64 15.71 4.67 -34.31
CA TYR A 64 16.46 5.92 -34.25
C TYR A 64 16.87 6.44 -35.63
N ILE A 65 17.28 5.56 -36.55
CA ILE A 65 17.44 5.87 -37.99
C ILE A 65 16.11 6.41 -38.55
N SER A 66 15.00 5.71 -38.30
CA SER A 66 13.67 6.10 -38.79
C SER A 66 13.20 7.46 -38.24
N TYR A 67 13.61 7.82 -37.03
CA TYR A 67 13.38 9.14 -36.44
C TYR A 67 14.24 10.22 -37.12
N LEU A 68 15.56 10.01 -37.22
CA LEU A 68 16.47 10.99 -37.79
C LEU A 68 16.22 11.24 -39.29
N VAL A 69 15.91 10.20 -40.07
CA VAL A 69 15.51 10.36 -41.48
C VAL A 69 14.19 11.12 -41.61
N LYS A 70 13.24 11.00 -40.66
CA LYS A 70 12.02 11.83 -40.65
C LYS A 70 12.28 13.28 -40.24
N MET A 71 13.20 13.52 -39.31
CA MET A 71 13.54 14.86 -38.79
C MET A 71 14.39 15.69 -39.76
N TYR A 72 15.34 15.05 -40.46
CA TYR A 72 16.36 15.74 -41.25
C TYR A 72 16.34 15.36 -42.74
N GLY A 73 15.90 14.15 -43.08
CA GLY A 73 15.87 13.63 -44.46
C GLY A 73 14.81 14.24 -45.40
N ARG A 74 14.16 15.33 -44.99
CA ARG A 74 13.27 16.17 -45.83
C ARG A 74 13.78 17.59 -46.03
N SER A 75 14.87 18.00 -45.37
CA SER A 75 15.31 19.39 -45.34
C SER A 75 16.23 19.81 -46.50
N ILE A 76 16.45 18.93 -47.48
CA ILE A 76 17.29 19.18 -48.66
C ILE A 76 16.60 18.61 -49.92
N SER A 77 15.37 19.05 -50.19
CA SER A 77 14.66 18.78 -51.45
C SER A 77 13.99 19.99 -52.09
N ASP A 78 13.99 21.15 -51.41
CA ASP A 78 13.70 22.46 -51.99
C ASP A 78 14.98 23.31 -51.96
N GLY A 79 15.23 24.05 -53.04
CA GLY A 79 16.47 24.82 -53.19
C GLY A 79 16.42 26.17 -52.48
N GLN A 80 17.15 26.29 -51.37
CA GLN A 80 17.69 27.57 -50.91
C GLN A 80 19.20 27.44 -50.73
N GLU A 81 19.94 28.49 -51.08
CA GLU A 81 21.40 28.46 -51.19
C GLU A 81 22.06 28.34 -49.80
N VAL A 82 23.01 27.41 -49.68
CA VAL A 82 23.81 27.25 -48.45
C VAL A 82 24.95 28.25 -48.46
N GLU A 83 24.84 29.30 -47.64
CA GLU A 83 25.90 30.30 -47.49
C GLU A 83 27.18 29.65 -46.91
N SER A 84 28.26 29.71 -47.68
CA SER A 84 29.39 28.78 -47.53
C SER A 84 30.54 29.31 -46.68
N LEU A 85 30.50 29.06 -45.37
CA LEU A 85 31.63 29.31 -44.48
C LEU A 85 32.75 28.25 -44.64
N ARG A 86 33.59 28.42 -45.66
CA ARG A 86 34.93 27.79 -45.74
C ARG A 86 35.99 28.67 -45.09
N PHE A 87 37.04 28.03 -44.56
CA PHE A 87 38.17 28.69 -43.91
C PHE A 87 39.20 29.23 -44.92
N SER A 88 39.67 30.46 -44.71
CA SER A 88 40.84 31.12 -45.33
C SER A 88 41.03 32.51 -44.68
N ASP A 89 42.22 33.04 -44.38
CA ASP A 89 43.57 32.47 -44.33
C ASP A 89 44.49 33.34 -43.41
N CYS A 90 45.79 33.06 -43.32
CA CYS A 90 46.73 33.67 -42.37
C CYS A 90 47.09 35.16 -42.60
N GLY A 91 47.39 35.89 -41.51
CA GLY A 91 47.98 37.24 -41.55
C GLY A 91 48.54 37.73 -40.20
N SER A 92 49.81 38.13 -40.18
CA SER A 92 50.55 38.85 -39.11
C SER A 92 51.15 40.14 -39.74
N PRO A 93 51.72 41.15 -39.04
CA PRO A 93 52.33 41.19 -37.68
C PRO A 93 51.79 42.38 -36.82
N SER A 94 52.43 43.02 -35.81
CA SER A 94 53.81 43.07 -35.27
C SER A 94 53.90 43.71 -33.85
N SER A 95 54.91 43.32 -33.04
CA SER A 95 55.69 44.14 -32.04
C SER A 95 54.96 44.89 -30.89
N SER A 96 55.52 45.10 -29.68
CA SER A 96 56.85 44.80 -29.09
C SER A 96 56.88 44.99 -27.55
N SER A 97 57.77 44.24 -26.87
CA SER A 97 58.41 44.55 -25.55
C SER A 97 57.49 44.71 -24.31
N VAL A 98 57.95 44.63 -23.04
CA VAL A 98 59.27 44.71 -22.37
C VAL A 98 59.46 43.54 -21.35
N SER A 99 60.67 43.39 -20.81
CA SER A 99 61.10 42.49 -19.70
C SER A 99 60.51 42.90 -18.32
N SER A 100 60.76 42.26 -17.15
CA SER A 100 61.98 41.58 -16.66
C SER A 100 61.80 40.77 -15.34
N SER A 101 62.87 40.06 -14.94
CA SER A 101 63.38 39.70 -13.58
C SER A 101 62.64 40.12 -12.28
N SER A 102 62.83 39.47 -11.10
CA SER A 102 63.42 38.16 -10.69
C SER A 102 63.36 38.01 -9.15
N THR A 103 63.80 36.85 -8.61
CA THR A 103 64.49 36.66 -7.30
C THR A 103 63.79 36.94 -5.95
N LYS A 104 64.05 36.00 -4.99
CA LYS A 104 64.29 36.25 -3.53
C LYS A 104 63.07 36.63 -2.66
N GLN A 105 63.03 36.41 -1.33
CA GLN A 105 63.81 35.54 -0.41
C GLN A 105 63.02 35.34 0.92
N SER A 106 63.41 34.36 1.75
CA SER A 106 63.32 34.32 3.25
C SER A 106 61.94 34.47 3.94
N ALA A 107 61.52 33.57 4.85
CA ALA A 107 61.88 33.49 6.29
C ALA A 107 61.25 34.63 7.17
N VAL A 108 60.95 34.50 8.47
CA VAL A 108 61.16 33.41 9.47
C VAL A 108 60.22 33.66 10.69
N TYR A 109 59.54 32.62 11.23
CA TYR A 109 58.93 32.54 12.60
C TYR A 109 57.81 33.59 12.94
N ASP A 110 57.01 33.52 14.01
CA ASP A 110 56.85 32.53 15.11
C ASP A 110 55.38 32.41 15.62
N SER A 111 55.11 31.37 16.43
CA SER A 111 54.18 31.27 17.58
C SER A 111 52.88 32.10 17.65
N ALA A 112 51.72 31.41 17.80
CA ALA A 112 50.86 31.54 19.01
C ALA A 112 49.71 30.50 19.09
N THR A 113 49.33 30.12 20.32
CA THR A 113 48.31 29.10 20.66
C THR A 113 46.87 29.63 20.66
N SER A 114 45.89 28.81 20.25
CA SER A 114 44.53 28.85 20.79
C SER A 114 43.81 27.50 20.67
N LYS A 115 42.82 27.25 21.54
CA LYS A 115 42.04 26.01 21.64
C LYS A 115 40.54 26.26 21.45
N GLN A 116 39.83 25.15 21.19
CA GLN A 116 38.41 24.86 21.48
C GLN A 116 37.37 24.94 20.34
N PHE A 117 36.30 24.17 20.59
CA PHE A 117 34.96 24.16 19.99
C PHE A 117 34.76 23.64 18.56
N PHE A 118 34.19 22.43 18.50
CA PHE A 118 32.99 22.17 17.71
C PHE A 118 31.99 21.36 18.55
N GLU A 119 30.82 21.93 18.84
CA GLU A 119 29.71 21.23 19.50
C GLU A 119 28.68 20.72 18.48
N SER A 120 27.78 19.84 18.94
CA SER A 120 26.69 19.27 18.14
C SER A 120 25.36 20.00 18.38
N PRO A 121 24.55 20.30 17.34
CA PRO A 121 23.18 20.76 17.52
C PRO A 121 22.24 19.61 17.97
N CYS A 122 21.56 19.80 19.10
CA CYS A 122 20.32 19.08 19.45
C CYS A 122 19.11 19.80 18.82
N ARG A 123 18.02 19.16 18.39
CA ARG A 123 17.02 18.36 19.13
C ARG A 123 16.35 19.15 20.28
N CYS A 124 15.30 19.89 19.95
CA CYS A 124 14.50 20.69 20.90
C CYS A 124 13.66 19.85 21.88
N LYS A 125 13.19 20.51 22.97
CA LYS A 125 12.34 19.96 24.03
C LYS A 125 11.29 21.00 24.48
N SER A 126 10.21 20.51 25.09
CA SER A 126 9.38 21.23 26.07
C SER A 126 8.67 20.17 26.96
N ALA A 127 8.38 20.40 28.24
CA ALA A 127 8.88 21.39 29.21
C ALA A 127 8.91 20.74 30.62
N SER A 128 9.38 21.44 31.66
CA SER A 128 9.40 20.95 33.05
C SER A 128 9.48 22.10 34.08
N PRO A 129 8.88 21.95 35.28
CA PRO A 129 9.33 22.58 36.53
C PRO A 129 10.15 21.57 37.36
N ALA A 130 11.33 21.93 37.89
CA ALA A 130 11.52 22.59 39.20
C ALA A 130 11.23 21.63 40.39
N VAL A 131 12.19 20.79 40.82
CA VAL A 131 13.34 21.07 41.73
C VAL A 131 12.97 21.03 43.22
N ASN A 132 13.47 20.02 43.95
CA ASN A 132 14.18 20.27 45.22
C ASN A 132 15.09 19.12 45.69
N GLN A 133 16.07 19.47 46.51
CA GLN A 133 17.34 18.79 46.82
C GLN A 133 17.30 17.63 47.86
N TYR A 134 18.44 16.92 47.91
CA TYR A 134 19.14 16.31 49.07
C TYR A 134 19.06 14.81 49.45
N CYS A 135 20.22 14.36 49.95
CA CYS A 135 20.58 13.17 50.75
C CYS A 135 20.71 11.76 50.11
N THR A 136 21.96 11.26 50.14
CA THR A 136 22.36 9.83 50.19
C THR A 136 22.42 9.36 51.66
N PRO A 137 22.36 8.04 51.95
CA PRO A 137 23.56 7.17 52.05
C PRO A 137 23.45 5.92 51.12
N ILE A 138 24.51 5.26 50.61
CA ILE A 138 25.68 4.56 51.19
C ILE A 138 25.36 3.16 51.79
N SER A 139 25.79 2.13 51.03
CA SER A 139 26.21 0.74 51.36
C SER A 139 25.37 -0.15 52.32
N SER A 140 25.28 -1.47 52.10
CA SER A 140 26.40 -2.41 52.27
C SER A 140 26.14 -3.78 51.59
N ASN A 141 27.19 -4.60 51.47
CA ASN A 141 27.16 -5.94 50.84
C ASN A 141 26.72 -7.03 51.82
N HIS A 142 26.19 -8.15 51.31
CA HIS A 142 26.57 -9.50 51.79
C HIS A 142 26.30 -10.58 50.72
N GLY A 143 27.12 -11.63 50.70
CA GLY A 143 26.85 -12.90 50.00
C GLY A 143 26.04 -13.89 50.87
N THR A 144 25.90 -15.18 50.53
CA THR A 144 26.61 -15.94 49.48
C THR A 144 25.89 -17.29 49.18
N ARG A 145 26.17 -17.88 48.00
CA ARG A 145 26.28 -19.34 47.77
C ARG A 145 25.06 -20.26 47.94
N ALA A 146 24.33 -20.42 46.83
CA ALA A 146 23.99 -21.68 46.14
C ALA A 146 23.52 -22.95 46.91
N GLN A 147 22.44 -23.55 46.40
CA GLN A 147 22.34 -25.01 46.23
C GLN A 147 21.57 -25.37 44.96
N GLN A 148 21.88 -26.52 44.35
CA GLN A 148 21.12 -27.10 43.24
C GLN A 148 20.08 -28.07 43.82
N GLN A 149 18.87 -28.10 43.25
CA GLN A 149 18.09 -29.33 43.14
C GLN A 149 17.15 -29.25 41.95
N SER A 150 17.04 -30.36 41.21
CA SER A 150 16.20 -30.49 40.03
C SER A 150 14.93 -31.26 40.37
N SER A 151 13.77 -30.64 40.19
CA SER A 151 12.47 -31.32 40.18
C SER A 151 11.64 -30.84 39.00
N SER A 152 11.27 -31.76 38.11
CA SER A 152 10.41 -31.51 36.96
C SER A 152 8.98 -31.88 37.31
N LEU A 153 8.12 -30.90 37.57
CA LEU A 153 6.68 -31.08 37.75
C LEU A 153 5.89 -30.20 36.79
N SER A 154 4.71 -30.68 36.40
CA SER A 154 3.98 -30.19 35.24
C SER A 154 3.01 -29.06 35.58
N CYS A 155 3.08 -27.95 34.85
CA CYS A 155 1.99 -26.99 34.77
C CYS A 155 0.74 -27.67 34.17
N SER A 156 -0.25 -27.97 35.04
CA SER A 156 -1.56 -28.56 34.72
C SER A 156 -2.71 -27.55 34.81
N SER A 157 -2.50 -26.45 35.56
CA SER A 157 -3.52 -25.51 36.07
C SER A 157 -4.40 -24.80 35.04
N LEU A 158 -4.09 -24.92 33.74
CA LEU A 158 -4.89 -24.36 32.64
C LEU A 158 -5.97 -25.32 32.12
N LYS A 159 -5.94 -26.63 32.44
CA LYS A 159 -7.04 -27.54 32.13
C LYS A 159 -8.18 -27.45 33.14
N ASP A 160 -7.84 -27.26 34.41
CA ASP A 160 -8.79 -27.29 35.52
C ASP A 160 -9.62 -25.99 35.65
N ALA A 161 -9.26 -24.95 34.91
CA ALA A 161 -9.92 -23.64 34.88
C ALA A 161 -11.11 -23.54 33.90
N ILE A 162 -11.38 -24.59 33.10
CA ILE A 162 -12.48 -24.65 32.13
C ILE A 162 -13.67 -25.41 32.74
N PRO A 163 -14.89 -24.83 32.83
CA PRO A 163 -16.05 -25.53 33.38
C PRO A 163 -16.49 -26.71 32.51
N ASN A 164 -16.38 -27.93 33.05
CA ASN A 164 -16.86 -29.16 32.41
C ASN A 164 -18.40 -29.20 32.35
N TYR A 165 -18.98 -28.73 31.25
CA TYR A 165 -20.39 -28.97 30.90
C TYR A 165 -20.52 -30.14 29.93
N GLY A 166 -20.53 -31.37 30.49
CA GLY A 166 -20.91 -32.57 29.74
C GLY A 166 -22.43 -32.67 29.57
N PRO A 167 -22.97 -32.95 28.36
CA PRO A 167 -24.41 -33.06 28.15
C PRO A 167 -24.95 -34.42 28.65
N SER A 168 -25.81 -34.39 29.66
CA SER A 168 -26.52 -35.57 30.16
C SER A 168 -27.75 -35.89 29.30
N VAL A 169 -27.56 -36.69 28.24
CA VAL A 169 -28.67 -37.25 27.47
C VAL A 169 -29.33 -38.40 28.25
N ASN A 170 -30.60 -38.22 28.62
CA ASN A 170 -31.49 -39.31 29.01
C ASN A 170 -32.71 -39.28 28.08
N HIS A 171 -32.85 -40.32 27.25
CA HIS A 171 -34.04 -40.48 26.42
C HIS A 171 -35.25 -40.86 27.27
N ASN A 172 -36.43 -40.35 26.92
CA ASN A 172 -37.65 -41.17 26.91
C ASN A 172 -38.77 -40.58 26.03
N VAL A 173 -39.09 -41.34 24.97
CA VAL A 173 -40.44 -41.67 24.50
C VAL A 173 -41.41 -40.53 24.07
N SER A 174 -41.72 -40.55 22.77
CA SER A 174 -42.82 -39.84 22.05
C SER A 174 -44.22 -40.45 22.41
N PRO A 175 -45.40 -40.13 21.79
CA PRO A 175 -45.66 -39.47 20.49
C PRO A 175 -46.84 -38.47 20.42
N GLY A 176 -47.07 -37.85 19.24
CA GLY A 176 -48.32 -37.16 18.93
C GLY A 176 -48.40 -36.43 17.58
N VAL A 177 -49.04 -37.06 16.57
CA VAL A 177 -50.05 -36.50 15.61
C VAL A 177 -49.91 -34.99 15.24
N ARG A 178 -49.53 -34.61 14.00
CA ARG A 178 -50.42 -34.28 12.83
C ARG A 178 -51.53 -33.23 13.15
N GLN A 179 -51.91 -32.25 12.31
CA GLN A 179 -51.69 -32.03 10.86
C GLN A 179 -52.07 -30.59 10.43
N PHE A 180 -51.44 -30.10 9.33
CA PHE A 180 -52.01 -29.29 8.23
C PHE A 180 -52.81 -27.96 8.39
N ILE A 181 -52.26 -26.91 7.74
CA ILE A 181 -52.85 -26.12 6.59
C ILE A 181 -53.73 -24.85 6.82
N ASN A 182 -53.46 -23.88 5.93
CA ASN A 182 -54.24 -22.72 5.42
C ASN A 182 -54.32 -21.35 6.15
N SER A 183 -53.97 -20.33 5.36
CA SER A 183 -54.37 -18.91 5.39
C SER A 183 -55.69 -18.73 4.58
N PRO A 184 -56.20 -17.51 4.22
CA PRO A 184 -55.86 -16.12 4.61
C PRO A 184 -57.11 -15.22 4.91
N SER A 185 -56.95 -13.89 4.86
CA SER A 185 -58.00 -12.84 4.67
C SER A 185 -58.77 -12.41 5.96
N SER A 186 -59.44 -11.25 6.08
CA SER A 186 -59.60 -10.06 5.19
C SER A 186 -60.23 -8.81 5.91
N ILE A 187 -60.18 -7.62 5.26
CA ILE A 187 -61.19 -6.51 5.28
C ILE A 187 -61.34 -5.56 6.51
N SER A 188 -60.70 -4.38 6.39
CA SER A 188 -61.28 -2.99 6.33
C SER A 188 -62.06 -2.27 7.47
N LYS A 189 -61.72 -0.96 7.63
CA LYS A 189 -62.56 0.25 7.92
C LYS A 189 -63.24 0.47 9.31
N GLY A 190 -63.03 1.66 9.90
CA GLY A 190 -64.15 2.47 10.44
C GLY A 190 -63.94 3.41 11.65
N ALA A 191 -64.14 4.72 11.44
CA ALA A 191 -64.78 5.73 12.33
C ALA A 191 -64.30 6.06 13.78
N ASN A 192 -63.56 7.19 13.89
CA ASN A 192 -63.80 8.43 14.68
C ASN A 192 -64.32 8.52 16.16
N SER A 193 -63.76 9.56 16.83
CA SER A 193 -64.32 10.55 17.78
C SER A 193 -64.65 10.21 19.24
N ASN A 194 -63.89 10.83 20.18
CA ASN A 194 -64.29 11.89 21.17
C ASN A 194 -63.04 12.24 22.04
N TYR A 195 -62.68 13.50 22.38
CA TYR A 195 -63.29 14.48 23.31
C TYR A 195 -63.43 13.97 24.77
N VAL A 196 -62.93 14.62 25.84
CA VAL A 196 -62.10 15.86 25.98
C VAL A 196 -61.46 15.96 27.40
N ASP A 197 -60.93 17.13 27.79
CA ASP A 197 -60.38 17.58 29.11
C ASP A 197 -58.92 17.19 29.47
N GLN A 198 -58.00 18.13 29.76
CA GLN A 198 -57.86 19.15 30.84
C GLN A 198 -57.34 18.53 32.17
N HIS A 199 -56.31 19.05 32.87
CA HIS A 199 -55.42 20.22 32.64
C HIS A 199 -53.98 19.85 33.14
N PHE A 200 -52.97 20.69 33.48
CA PHE A 200 -52.84 22.12 33.79
C PHE A 200 -51.50 22.69 33.24
N SER A 201 -50.87 23.72 33.84
CA SER A 201 -49.81 24.54 33.21
C SER A 201 -48.64 24.97 34.10
N THR A 202 -47.50 25.31 33.48
CA THR A 202 -46.37 26.07 34.05
C THR A 202 -46.53 27.59 33.91
N PRO A 203 -45.87 28.41 34.76
CA PRO A 203 -45.55 29.82 34.48
C PRO A 203 -44.09 29.95 33.95
N SER A 204 -43.70 30.68 32.90
CA SER A 204 -44.26 31.73 32.02
C SER A 204 -43.94 33.20 32.38
N ILE A 205 -43.31 33.91 31.42
CA ILE A 205 -43.21 35.37 31.13
C ILE A 205 -42.54 35.43 29.73
N GLN A 206 -43.16 35.83 28.59
CA GLN A 206 -43.76 37.12 28.14
C GLN A 206 -42.70 38.23 27.85
N LYS A 207 -42.75 39.08 26.80
CA LYS A 207 -43.63 39.41 25.62
C LYS A 207 -42.75 40.24 24.61
N LYS A 208 -43.07 40.71 23.38
CA LYS A 208 -44.21 40.96 22.44
C LYS A 208 -43.71 40.62 20.98
N LEU A 209 -44.47 40.45 19.88
CA LEU A 209 -45.28 41.35 19.00
C LEU A 209 -44.54 42.56 18.39
N PHE A 210 -44.71 42.95 17.12
CA PHE A 210 -45.84 42.85 16.14
C PHE A 210 -45.39 42.26 14.76
N ALA A 211 -46.20 41.48 14.00
CA ALA A 211 -47.29 41.84 13.05
C ALA A 211 -46.87 42.79 11.90
N SER A 212 -47.17 42.58 10.60
CA SER A 212 -47.87 41.50 9.83
C SER A 212 -47.31 41.47 8.37
N SER A 213 -47.84 40.86 7.29
CA SER A 213 -49.09 40.12 6.95
C SER A 213 -48.91 39.35 5.60
N ASP A 214 -49.83 38.42 5.30
CA ASP A 214 -50.15 37.74 4.02
C ASP A 214 -49.08 36.86 3.30
N PRO A 215 -49.51 35.84 2.49
CA PRO A 215 -48.62 34.76 2.04
C PRO A 215 -48.10 34.90 0.59
N PRO A 216 -46.83 34.54 0.31
CA PRO A 216 -46.32 34.38 -1.05
C PRO A 216 -46.73 33.02 -1.66
N THR A 217 -46.95 33.01 -2.97
CA THR A 217 -47.30 31.83 -3.78
C THR A 217 -46.13 30.84 -3.95
N PRO A 218 -46.39 29.57 -4.30
CA PRO A 218 -45.38 28.50 -4.28
C PRO A 218 -44.42 28.58 -5.47
N ASN A 219 -43.35 29.39 -5.35
CA ASN A 219 -42.28 29.44 -6.35
C ASN A 219 -40.92 29.91 -5.77
N GLN A 220 -40.48 29.31 -4.65
CA GLN A 220 -39.13 29.56 -4.10
C GLN A 220 -38.61 28.47 -3.14
N ILE A 221 -38.39 27.25 -3.64
CA ILE A 221 -37.55 26.24 -2.95
C ILE A 221 -36.47 25.73 -3.93
N ASN A 222 -35.50 26.60 -4.20
CA ASN A 222 -34.27 26.26 -4.91
C ASN A 222 -33.07 26.86 -4.14
N SER A 223 -32.90 26.44 -2.89
CA SER A 223 -31.80 26.90 -2.01
C SER A 223 -30.47 26.20 -2.33
N ALA A 224 -30.10 26.18 -3.61
CA ALA A 224 -28.70 26.03 -3.99
C ALA A 224 -28.00 27.34 -3.63
N SER A 225 -26.91 27.29 -2.86
CA SER A 225 -26.09 28.49 -2.66
C SER A 225 -25.53 28.91 -4.01
N SER A 226 -25.69 30.19 -4.36
CA SER A 226 -25.21 30.75 -5.63
C SER A 226 -23.68 30.81 -5.62
N TYR A 227 -23.03 29.72 -6.04
CA TYR A 227 -21.59 29.67 -6.23
C TYR A 227 -21.22 30.58 -7.39
N VAL A 228 -20.75 31.79 -7.05
CA VAL A 228 -20.26 32.77 -8.03
C VAL A 228 -18.95 32.24 -8.60
N ILE A 229 -18.95 31.89 -9.88
CA ILE A 229 -17.77 31.35 -10.55
C ILE A 229 -16.73 32.48 -10.69
N SER A 230 -15.55 32.30 -10.10
CA SER A 230 -14.46 33.28 -10.22
C SER A 230 -13.89 33.31 -11.64
N GLN A 231 -13.45 34.49 -12.09
CA GLN A 231 -12.85 34.65 -13.43
C GLN A 231 -11.61 33.76 -13.60
N GLN A 232 -10.81 33.58 -12.54
CA GLN A 232 -9.71 32.63 -12.51
C GLN A 232 -10.17 31.19 -12.79
N SER A 233 -11.29 30.74 -12.20
CA SER A 233 -11.82 29.39 -12.45
C SER A 233 -12.29 29.19 -13.89
N LEU A 234 -12.83 30.22 -14.53
CA LEU A 234 -13.21 30.22 -15.96
C LEU A 234 -11.99 30.25 -16.89
N VAL A 235 -10.90 30.93 -16.50
CA VAL A 235 -9.65 30.94 -17.27
C VAL A 235 -8.93 29.60 -17.14
N LEU A 236 -8.86 29.03 -15.94
CA LEU A 236 -8.18 27.77 -15.65
C LEU A 236 -8.93 26.52 -16.15
N SER A 237 -10.23 26.59 -16.48
CA SER A 237 -10.99 25.44 -16.99
C SER A 237 -10.53 24.92 -18.36
N ASP A 238 -9.73 25.70 -19.09
CA ASP A 238 -9.09 25.28 -20.35
C ASP A 238 -7.83 24.39 -20.14
N LEU A 239 -7.47 24.09 -18.89
CA LEU A 239 -6.37 23.18 -18.54
C LEU A 239 -6.83 21.72 -18.54
N GLU A 240 -5.91 20.82 -18.92
CA GLU A 240 -6.03 19.40 -18.61
C GLU A 240 -6.21 19.18 -17.10
N PHE A 241 -7.08 18.26 -16.69
CA PHE A 241 -7.43 18.08 -15.27
C PHE A 241 -6.23 17.81 -14.36
N ARG A 242 -5.20 17.08 -14.83
CA ARG A 242 -3.94 16.87 -14.08
C ARG A 242 -3.28 18.20 -13.69
N LYS A 243 -3.20 19.14 -14.64
CA LYS A 243 -2.63 20.49 -14.43
C LYS A 243 -3.53 21.36 -13.56
N LEU A 244 -4.84 21.36 -13.85
CA LEU A 244 -5.84 22.08 -13.05
C LEU A 244 -5.77 21.67 -11.58
N PHE A 245 -5.75 20.36 -11.29
CA PHE A 245 -5.67 19.86 -9.92
C PHE A 245 -4.37 20.28 -9.23
N MET A 246 -3.24 20.31 -9.94
CA MET A 246 -1.97 20.76 -9.37
C MET A 246 -1.97 22.24 -9.00
N VAL A 247 -2.68 23.11 -9.74
CA VAL A 247 -2.94 24.51 -9.31
C VAL A 247 -3.70 24.53 -7.99
N TYR A 248 -4.80 23.77 -7.90
CA TYR A 248 -5.59 23.64 -6.65
C TYR A 248 -4.81 22.98 -5.50
N SER A 249 -3.80 22.16 -5.79
CA SER A 249 -2.90 21.61 -4.76
C SER A 249 -1.87 22.61 -4.27
N TYR A 250 -1.33 23.47 -5.14
CA TYR A 250 -0.17 24.33 -4.82
C TYR A 250 -0.55 25.70 -4.25
N VAL A 251 -1.83 26.10 -4.29
CA VAL A 251 -2.39 27.18 -3.45
C VAL A 251 -2.58 26.77 -1.98
N GLY A 252 -2.38 25.49 -1.63
CA GLY A 252 -2.43 24.98 -0.27
C GLY A 252 -3.86 24.94 0.31
N SER A 253 -4.09 25.57 1.46
CA SER A 253 -5.42 25.69 2.10
C SER A 253 -6.21 26.93 1.67
N ASN A 254 -5.66 27.76 0.78
CA ASN A 254 -6.30 29.00 0.32
C ASN A 254 -7.21 28.70 -0.87
N LYS A 255 -8.15 29.61 -1.18
CA LYS A 255 -8.86 29.52 -2.46
C LYS A 255 -7.95 29.99 -3.60
N VAL A 256 -8.27 29.57 -4.82
CA VAL A 256 -7.52 29.98 -6.01
C VAL A 256 -7.65 31.48 -6.24
N GLU A 257 -8.85 32.05 -6.08
CA GLU A 257 -9.09 33.49 -6.22
C GLU A 257 -8.41 34.36 -5.14
N ASP A 258 -8.00 33.79 -4.00
CA ASP A 258 -7.30 34.50 -2.92
C ASP A 258 -5.76 34.53 -3.15
N VAL A 259 -5.23 33.75 -4.10
CA VAL A 259 -3.78 33.52 -4.31
C VAL A 259 -3.32 33.74 -5.76
N VAL A 260 -4.17 33.46 -6.74
CA VAL A 260 -3.86 33.54 -8.18
C VAL A 260 -4.55 34.77 -8.76
N SER A 261 -3.78 35.71 -9.31
CA SER A 261 -4.33 36.86 -10.03
C SER A 261 -4.98 36.44 -11.36
N ILE A 262 -5.70 37.35 -12.02
CA ILE A 262 -6.30 37.06 -13.33
C ILE A 262 -5.18 36.94 -14.38
N GLU A 263 -4.15 37.77 -14.25
CA GLU A 263 -2.92 37.78 -15.02
C GLU A 263 -2.14 36.46 -14.86
N ASP A 264 -2.01 35.97 -13.62
CA ASP A 264 -1.40 34.66 -13.34
C ASP A 264 -2.25 33.51 -13.91
N ALA A 265 -3.58 33.56 -13.79
CA ALA A 265 -4.44 32.54 -14.39
C ALA A 265 -4.27 32.48 -15.92
N ILE A 266 -4.12 33.63 -16.59
CA ILE A 266 -3.83 33.73 -18.03
C ILE A 266 -2.42 33.18 -18.35
N LYS A 267 -1.41 33.47 -17.51
CA LYS A 267 -0.04 32.94 -17.63
C LYS A 267 0.01 31.42 -17.42
N ILE A 268 -0.74 30.88 -16.46
CA ILE A 268 -0.87 29.42 -16.24
C ILE A 268 -1.59 28.77 -17.45
N LYS A 269 -2.63 29.42 -17.98
CA LYS A 269 -3.36 28.95 -19.18
C LYS A 269 -2.49 28.90 -20.44
N SER A 270 -1.50 29.79 -20.60
CA SER A 270 -0.58 29.72 -21.76
C SER A 270 0.36 28.52 -21.68
N LEU A 271 0.71 28.05 -20.47
CA LEU A 271 1.51 26.84 -20.22
C LEU A 271 0.73 25.52 -20.38
N LYS A 272 -0.49 25.55 -20.95
CA LYS A 272 -1.33 24.36 -21.11
C LYS A 272 -0.70 23.26 -21.99
N THR A 273 0.20 23.61 -22.92
CA THR A 273 0.95 22.67 -23.78
C THR A 273 2.33 22.26 -23.26
N THR A 274 2.84 22.91 -22.20
CA THR A 274 4.14 22.61 -21.59
C THR A 274 4.16 21.17 -21.01
N PRO A 275 5.29 20.43 -21.04
CA PRO A 275 5.42 19.16 -20.33
C PRO A 275 5.05 19.26 -18.84
N MET A 276 4.54 18.17 -18.26
CA MET A 276 4.07 18.19 -16.86
C MET A 276 5.20 18.47 -15.86
N LEU A 277 6.43 18.04 -16.15
CA LEU A 277 7.61 18.31 -15.32
C LEU A 277 7.89 19.82 -15.19
N ASP A 278 8.02 20.52 -16.31
CA ASP A 278 8.34 21.96 -16.32
C ASP A 278 7.14 22.79 -15.82
N PHE A 279 5.90 22.31 -16.04
CA PHE A 279 4.70 22.91 -15.47
C PHE A 279 4.62 22.74 -13.93
N GLU A 280 5.02 21.58 -13.39
CA GLU A 280 5.15 21.36 -11.94
C GLU A 280 6.20 22.28 -11.33
N GLU A 281 7.39 22.38 -11.94
CA GLU A 281 8.46 23.24 -11.45
C GLU A 281 8.06 24.72 -11.45
N TYR A 282 7.43 25.20 -12.53
CA TYR A 282 6.87 26.55 -12.59
C TYR A 282 5.85 26.79 -11.46
N MET A 283 4.87 25.89 -11.30
CA MET A 283 3.83 26.03 -10.28
C MET A 283 4.39 25.93 -8.85
N TRP A 284 5.44 25.13 -8.62
CA TRP A 284 6.12 25.05 -7.33
C TRP A 284 6.87 26.35 -7.01
N ASN A 285 7.63 26.88 -7.97
CA ASN A 285 8.44 28.06 -7.76
C ASN A 285 7.60 29.34 -7.59
N GLU A 286 6.48 29.45 -8.31
CA GLU A 286 5.57 30.61 -8.18
C GLU A 286 4.62 30.49 -6.97
N PHE A 287 4.08 29.31 -6.67
CA PHE A 287 3.04 29.15 -5.63
C PHE A 287 3.40 28.11 -4.57
N GLY A 288 3.73 26.88 -4.97
CA GLY A 288 3.85 25.74 -4.05
C GLY A 288 4.86 25.97 -2.91
N CYS A 289 6.00 26.59 -3.20
CA CYS A 289 7.03 26.90 -2.21
C CYS A 289 6.61 27.91 -1.12
N ARG A 290 5.52 28.68 -1.35
CA ARG A 290 4.99 29.68 -0.42
C ARG A 290 3.85 29.12 0.45
N TYR A 291 3.01 28.26 -0.11
CA TYR A 291 1.76 27.81 0.51
C TYR A 291 1.72 26.33 0.91
N CYS A 292 2.67 25.51 0.46
CA CYS A 292 2.73 24.07 0.71
C CYS A 292 3.99 23.66 1.47
N GLN A 293 3.92 22.54 2.21
CA GLN A 293 5.11 21.92 2.78
C GLN A 293 5.87 21.18 1.66
N ARG A 294 7.21 21.15 1.73
CA ARG A 294 8.03 20.45 0.71
C ARG A 294 7.69 18.95 0.56
N ASN A 295 7.24 18.31 1.64
CA ASN A 295 6.78 16.91 1.63
C ASN A 295 5.46 16.71 0.86
N ASP A 296 4.76 17.78 0.51
CA ASP A 296 3.51 17.77 -0.27
C ASP A 296 3.76 18.08 -1.76
N ARG A 297 5.01 18.37 -2.19
CA ARG A 297 5.38 18.57 -3.61
C ARG A 297 5.25 17.25 -4.38
N ALA A 298 4.51 17.28 -5.49
CA ALA A 298 4.30 16.16 -6.39
C ALA A 298 5.45 16.02 -7.41
N MET A 299 6.69 15.81 -6.94
CA MET A 299 7.86 15.78 -7.81
C MET A 299 8.07 14.38 -8.44
N TYR A 300 7.61 14.21 -9.68
CA TYR A 300 7.76 12.99 -10.49
C TYR A 300 8.53 13.27 -11.79
N LEU A 301 9.31 12.29 -12.28
CA LEU A 301 10.05 12.38 -13.55
C LEU A 301 9.31 11.66 -14.70
N ASP A 302 8.24 10.96 -14.36
CA ASP A 302 7.59 9.89 -15.13
C ASP A 302 6.07 10.10 -15.23
N TRP A 303 5.65 11.37 -15.29
CA TRP A 303 4.25 11.83 -15.29
C TRP A 303 3.32 11.15 -16.29
N ASP A 304 3.85 10.70 -17.43
CA ASP A 304 3.08 10.10 -18.53
C ASP A 304 3.30 8.57 -18.65
N SER A 305 3.83 7.90 -17.61
CA SER A 305 4.14 6.46 -17.56
C SER A 305 2.92 5.50 -17.46
N GLY A 306 1.75 5.94 -17.91
CA GLY A 306 0.48 5.20 -17.78
C GLY A 306 -0.01 4.93 -16.35
N LYS A 307 0.66 5.47 -15.33
CA LYS A 307 0.33 5.23 -13.90
C LYS A 307 -1.00 5.86 -13.50
N THR A 308 -1.61 5.27 -12.47
CA THR A 308 -2.88 5.74 -11.90
C THR A 308 -2.66 7.08 -11.20
N HIS A 309 -3.45 8.08 -11.57
CA HIS A 309 -3.37 9.40 -10.93
C HIS A 309 -4.31 9.45 -9.71
N LEU A 310 -3.76 9.70 -8.53
CA LEU A 310 -4.49 9.80 -7.26
C LEU A 310 -4.69 11.26 -6.85
N TYR A 311 -5.94 11.71 -6.94
CA TYR A 311 -6.39 13.03 -6.52
C TYR A 311 -6.92 12.98 -5.09
N THR A 312 -6.24 13.65 -4.14
CA THR A 312 -6.64 13.63 -2.72
C THR A 312 -7.11 15.00 -2.24
N CYS A 313 -8.25 15.04 -1.56
CA CYS A 313 -8.72 16.21 -0.81
C CYS A 313 -8.68 15.92 0.70
N TYR A 314 -8.17 16.86 1.49
CA TYR A 314 -8.14 16.78 2.96
C TYR A 314 -9.09 17.84 3.53
N VAL A 315 -10.11 17.41 4.28
CA VAL A 315 -11.11 18.27 4.92
C VAL A 315 -10.75 18.49 6.37
N CYS A 316 -10.57 19.75 6.75
CA CYS A 316 -10.25 20.21 8.10
C CYS A 316 -11.52 20.27 8.98
N SER A 317 -11.35 20.23 10.30
CA SER A 317 -12.46 20.17 11.27
C SER A 317 -13.38 21.41 11.30
N ASP A 318 -12.89 22.54 10.81
CA ASP A 318 -13.67 23.76 10.58
C ASP A 318 -14.59 23.69 9.34
N GLY A 319 -14.34 22.74 8.44
CA GLY A 319 -15.01 22.60 7.14
C GLY A 319 -14.25 23.21 5.95
N SER A 320 -13.07 23.79 6.16
CA SER A 320 -12.14 24.12 5.07
C SER A 320 -11.55 22.85 4.46
N TYR A 321 -10.99 22.93 3.26
CA TYR A 321 -10.32 21.79 2.64
C TYR A 321 -9.15 22.21 1.75
N LYS A 322 -8.21 21.28 1.56
CA LYS A 322 -7.02 21.45 0.70
C LYS A 322 -6.75 20.22 -0.15
N PHE A 323 -6.14 20.41 -1.30
CA PHE A 323 -5.80 19.32 -2.22
C PHE A 323 -4.34 18.88 -2.06
N LYS A 324 -4.06 17.61 -2.38
CA LYS A 324 -2.70 17.08 -2.55
C LYS A 324 -2.64 16.14 -3.74
N GLY A 325 -1.60 16.34 -4.56
CA GLY A 325 -1.35 15.58 -5.77
C GLY A 325 -1.55 16.41 -7.05
N PRO A 326 -1.71 15.76 -8.23
CA PRO A 326 -1.82 14.32 -8.42
C PRO A 326 -0.60 13.53 -7.90
N HIS A 327 -0.85 12.36 -7.31
CA HIS A 327 0.18 11.40 -6.93
C HIS A 327 0.09 10.16 -7.82
N LEU A 328 1.22 9.62 -8.28
CA LEU A 328 1.24 8.41 -9.12
C LEU A 328 1.20 7.14 -8.26
N ASP A 329 0.31 6.20 -8.61
CA ASP A 329 0.30 4.82 -8.10
C ASP A 329 0.38 3.81 -9.27
N THR A 330 1.12 2.73 -9.04
CA THR A 330 1.18 1.52 -9.86
C THR A 330 -0.12 0.70 -9.88
N LYS A 331 -1.10 1.00 -9.01
CA LYS A 331 -2.34 0.22 -8.89
C LYS A 331 -3.59 1.07 -9.04
N LYS A 332 -4.51 0.57 -9.85
CA LYS A 332 -5.82 1.18 -10.11
C LYS A 332 -6.93 0.45 -9.33
N THR A 333 -8.05 1.12 -9.08
CA THR A 333 -9.28 0.49 -8.59
C THR A 333 -10.17 0.07 -9.76
N HIS A 334 -11.21 -0.75 -9.52
CA HIS A 334 -12.20 -1.03 -10.58
C HIS A 334 -12.96 0.26 -10.96
N LEU A 335 -13.35 1.05 -9.95
CA LEU A 335 -13.96 2.37 -10.14
C LEU A 335 -13.17 3.24 -11.12
N GLN A 336 -11.87 3.46 -10.88
CA GLN A 336 -11.01 4.31 -11.71
C GLN A 336 -10.74 3.79 -13.13
N ARG A 337 -10.80 2.47 -13.37
CA ARG A 337 -10.69 1.91 -14.73
C ARG A 337 -11.95 2.10 -15.55
N VAL A 338 -13.11 2.13 -14.89
CA VAL A 338 -14.38 2.38 -15.55
C VAL A 338 -14.61 3.87 -15.76
N VAL A 339 -14.48 4.70 -14.73
CA VAL A 339 -14.89 6.12 -14.78
C VAL A 339 -13.76 7.10 -15.15
N GLY A 340 -12.52 6.64 -15.31
CA GLY A 340 -11.34 7.51 -15.42
C GLY A 340 -10.75 7.88 -14.05
N ASP A 341 -9.50 8.36 -14.05
CA ASP A 341 -8.84 8.78 -12.81
C ASP A 341 -9.33 10.17 -12.39
N GLU A 342 -9.44 11.06 -13.38
CA GLU A 342 -9.88 12.45 -13.25
C GLU A 342 -11.28 12.60 -12.67
N ASN A 343 -12.15 11.61 -12.85
CA ASN A 343 -13.51 11.63 -12.31
C ASN A 343 -13.61 11.06 -10.88
N VAL A 344 -12.49 10.73 -10.22
CA VAL A 344 -12.45 10.16 -8.85
C VAL A 344 -11.63 11.04 -7.90
N LEU A 345 -12.27 11.50 -6.82
CA LEU A 345 -11.64 12.28 -5.74
C LEU A 345 -11.64 11.48 -4.44
N ILE A 346 -10.46 11.28 -3.85
CA ILE A 346 -10.29 10.59 -2.56
C ILE A 346 -10.35 11.64 -1.44
N VAL A 347 -11.38 11.60 -0.61
CA VAL A 347 -11.56 12.57 0.48
C VAL A 347 -11.08 11.99 1.80
N LYS A 348 -10.33 12.78 2.58
CA LYS A 348 -9.84 12.43 3.91
C LYS A 348 -10.28 13.50 4.89
N PHE A 349 -11.19 13.15 5.78
CA PHE A 349 -11.59 14.02 6.88
C PHE A 349 -10.51 13.99 7.98
N ALA A 350 -10.29 15.12 8.66
CA ALA A 350 -9.41 15.16 9.82
C ALA A 350 -10.02 14.37 10.99
N GLU A 351 -9.16 13.65 11.72
CA GLU A 351 -9.55 12.80 12.85
C GLU A 351 -10.27 13.62 13.94
N PHE A 352 -11.21 12.97 14.64
CA PHE A 352 -11.97 13.61 15.72
C PHE A 352 -11.10 13.80 16.96
N ASP A 353 -10.88 15.05 17.35
CA ASP A 353 -10.30 15.41 18.65
C ASP A 353 -11.41 15.41 19.73
N ASP A 354 -11.11 14.87 20.91
CA ASP A 354 -12.09 14.46 21.94
C ASP A 354 -13.00 15.61 22.44
N ASN A 355 -12.64 16.87 22.17
CA ASN A 355 -13.36 18.07 22.61
C ASN A 355 -14.38 18.65 21.61
N TYR A 356 -14.40 18.23 20.33
CA TYR A 356 -15.15 18.96 19.27
C TYR A 356 -16.13 18.12 18.41
N ASP A 357 -16.37 16.85 18.77
CA ASP A 357 -17.11 15.83 17.99
C ASP A 357 -18.35 16.33 17.21
N LYS A 358 -19.30 16.98 17.88
CA LYS A 358 -20.63 17.22 17.28
C LYS A 358 -20.68 18.26 16.15
N MET A 359 -19.96 19.39 16.26
CA MET A 359 -20.03 20.45 15.24
C MET A 359 -19.24 20.06 13.99
N THR A 360 -18.05 19.50 14.17
CA THR A 360 -17.20 18.96 13.11
C THR A 360 -17.95 17.90 12.29
N ARG A 361 -18.64 16.96 12.96
CA ARG A 361 -19.47 15.95 12.29
C ARG A 361 -20.61 16.56 11.47
N ILE A 362 -21.24 17.64 11.93
CA ILE A 362 -22.28 18.37 11.17
C ILE A 362 -21.66 19.04 9.92
N ASN A 363 -20.49 19.66 10.04
CA ASN A 363 -19.79 20.27 8.91
C ASN A 363 -19.39 19.23 7.85
N TYR A 364 -18.85 18.08 8.28
CA TYR A 364 -18.50 17.00 7.36
C TYR A 364 -19.72 16.42 6.61
N VAL A 365 -20.87 16.26 7.28
CA VAL A 365 -22.12 15.81 6.64
C VAL A 365 -22.61 16.83 5.60
N LYS A 366 -22.54 18.14 5.89
CA LYS A 366 -22.87 19.20 4.92
C LYS A 366 -21.95 19.16 3.68
N ILE A 367 -20.66 18.91 3.87
CA ILE A 367 -19.69 18.80 2.76
C ILE A 367 -19.97 17.54 1.91
N ALA A 368 -20.32 16.43 2.55
CA ALA A 368 -20.73 15.21 1.85
C ALA A 368 -22.07 15.34 1.09
N GLU A 369 -22.94 16.26 1.50
CA GLU A 369 -24.20 16.60 0.84
C GLU A 369 -24.03 17.59 -0.33
N ALA A 370 -23.32 18.70 -0.11
CA ALA A 370 -23.07 19.73 -1.10
C ALA A 370 -22.08 19.30 -2.20
N GLY A 371 -21.19 18.36 -1.88
CA GLY A 371 -20.07 17.96 -2.72
C GLY A 371 -18.88 18.91 -2.62
N ILE A 372 -17.76 18.50 -3.22
CA ILE A 372 -16.51 19.26 -3.28
C ILE A 372 -16.31 19.78 -4.71
N LEU A 373 -15.83 21.01 -4.87
CA LEU A 373 -15.55 21.61 -6.17
C LEU A 373 -14.05 21.54 -6.48
N VAL A 374 -13.72 21.18 -7.72
CA VAL A 374 -12.36 21.26 -8.28
C VAL A 374 -12.48 21.92 -9.65
N GLY A 375 -11.99 23.15 -9.77
CA GLY A 375 -12.37 24.02 -10.89
C GLY A 375 -13.90 24.13 -10.98
N LEU A 376 -14.43 23.86 -12.17
CA LEU A 376 -15.87 23.91 -12.46
C LEU A 376 -16.58 22.55 -12.25
N SER A 377 -15.86 21.48 -11.87
CA SER A 377 -16.42 20.14 -11.66
C SER A 377 -16.79 19.90 -10.20
N ARG A 378 -18.02 19.39 -9.96
CA ARG A 378 -18.49 18.98 -8.62
C ARG A 378 -18.40 17.47 -8.44
N TYR A 379 -17.77 17.10 -7.34
CA TYR A 379 -17.61 15.73 -6.86
C TYR A 379 -18.61 15.45 -5.73
N ARG A 380 -19.37 14.35 -5.82
CA ARG A 380 -20.32 13.90 -4.77
C ARG A 380 -19.93 12.52 -4.22
N LEU A 381 -20.33 12.24 -2.97
CA LEU A 381 -20.03 10.98 -2.28
C LEU A 381 -20.54 9.77 -3.07
N PHE A 382 -19.63 8.86 -3.43
CA PHE A 382 -19.95 7.61 -4.11
C PHE A 382 -19.98 6.44 -3.14
N GLY A 383 -18.97 6.33 -2.27
CA GLY A 383 -18.85 5.26 -1.27
C GLY A 383 -18.20 5.74 0.01
N ALA A 384 -18.80 5.39 1.16
CA ALA A 384 -18.40 5.89 2.47
C ALA A 384 -17.04 5.35 2.99
N ILE A 385 -16.61 4.17 2.55
CA ILE A 385 -15.33 3.60 2.99
C ILE A 385 -14.18 4.35 2.32
N LYS A 386 -13.35 5.03 3.12
CA LYS A 386 -12.31 5.98 2.68
C LYS A 386 -12.86 7.15 1.83
N SER A 387 -14.16 7.44 1.95
CA SER A 387 -14.82 8.63 1.38
C SER A 387 -14.43 8.92 -0.07
N TYR A 388 -14.73 7.99 -0.98
CA TYR A 388 -14.55 8.22 -2.41
C TYR A 388 -15.72 9.04 -2.96
N PHE A 389 -15.39 10.12 -3.66
CA PHE A 389 -16.33 10.99 -4.35
C PHE A 389 -16.08 10.89 -5.87
N ILE A 390 -17.12 11.07 -6.68
CA ILE A 390 -17.02 11.06 -8.15
C ILE A 390 -17.56 12.35 -8.77
N LYS A 391 -17.04 12.74 -9.93
CA LYS A 391 -17.62 13.84 -10.74
C LYS A 391 -19.08 13.50 -11.08
N ARG A 392 -20.00 14.44 -10.83
CA ARG A 392 -21.43 14.30 -11.13
C ARG A 392 -22.04 15.48 -11.89
N GLU A 393 -21.55 16.69 -11.62
CA GLU A 393 -22.01 17.93 -12.25
C GLU A 393 -20.81 18.75 -12.73
N SER A 394 -21.04 19.57 -13.75
CA SER A 394 -20.20 20.71 -14.11
C SER A 394 -21.01 21.99 -13.94
N ILE A 395 -20.36 23.07 -13.49
CA ILE A 395 -20.95 24.41 -13.37
C ILE A 395 -20.47 25.31 -14.53
N ALA A 396 -19.73 24.75 -15.50
CA ALA A 396 -19.29 25.47 -16.70
C ALA A 396 -20.48 25.75 -17.65
N PRO A 397 -20.77 27.02 -18.02
CA PRO A 397 -21.97 27.39 -18.79
C PRO A 397 -22.08 26.83 -20.22
N TRP A 398 -21.03 26.15 -20.70
CA TRP A 398 -20.89 25.64 -22.08
C TRP A 398 -20.55 24.13 -22.10
N ASP A 399 -20.61 23.46 -20.94
CA ASP A 399 -20.16 22.08 -20.78
C ASP A 399 -21.30 21.08 -21.04
N GLU A 400 -21.89 21.19 -22.22
CA GLU A 400 -22.76 20.15 -22.83
C GLU A 400 -21.96 18.90 -23.23
N LYS A 401 -20.63 18.89 -23.04
CA LYS A 401 -19.73 17.82 -23.46
C LYS A 401 -19.71 16.65 -22.47
N ASP A 402 -20.50 15.64 -22.80
CA ASP A 402 -20.07 14.24 -22.85
C ASP A 402 -19.11 13.79 -21.73
N THR A 403 -19.58 13.83 -20.49
CA THR A 403 -19.19 12.79 -19.54
C THR A 403 -20.37 11.82 -19.46
N TRP A 404 -20.26 10.63 -20.06
CA TRP A 404 -21.32 9.60 -20.08
C TRP A 404 -21.87 9.25 -18.69
N LEU A 405 -21.12 9.55 -17.63
CA LEU A 405 -21.52 9.56 -16.22
C LEU A 405 -22.78 10.42 -15.92
N THR A 406 -23.10 11.44 -16.73
CA THR A 406 -24.31 12.27 -16.57
C THR A 406 -25.59 11.57 -17.04
N ASN A 407 -25.49 10.52 -17.86
CA ASN A 407 -26.64 9.73 -18.32
C ASN A 407 -27.33 8.98 -17.16
N PHE A 408 -26.59 8.67 -16.08
CA PHE A 408 -27.16 8.12 -14.85
C PHE A 408 -27.86 9.22 -14.08
N LYS A 409 -29.19 9.09 -13.88
CA LYS A 409 -30.01 10.08 -13.18
C LYS A 409 -29.58 10.24 -11.73
N THR A 410 -29.21 9.13 -11.08
CA THR A 410 -28.78 9.09 -9.68
C THR A 410 -27.42 8.41 -9.51
N THR A 411 -26.76 8.67 -8.38
CA THR A 411 -25.55 7.93 -7.98
C THR A 411 -25.86 6.47 -7.65
N HIS A 412 -27.11 6.11 -7.34
CA HIS A 412 -27.53 4.72 -7.15
C HIS A 412 -27.48 3.93 -8.48
N ASP A 413 -27.99 4.49 -9.57
CA ASP A 413 -28.03 3.82 -10.88
C ASP A 413 -26.60 3.44 -11.35
N LEU A 414 -25.66 4.38 -11.22
CA LEU A 414 -24.25 4.15 -11.54
C LEU A 414 -23.60 3.09 -10.63
N ARG A 415 -23.97 3.02 -9.35
CA ARG A 415 -23.49 1.93 -8.45
C ARG A 415 -24.01 0.56 -8.90
N CYS A 416 -25.26 0.48 -9.35
CA CYS A 416 -25.86 -0.78 -9.80
C CYS A 416 -25.13 -1.38 -11.01
N CYS A 417 -24.63 -0.54 -11.93
CA CYS A 417 -23.81 -0.98 -13.05
C CYS A 417 -22.49 -1.65 -12.61
N PHE A 418 -21.94 -1.30 -11.45
CA PHE A 418 -20.82 -2.05 -10.85
C PHE A 418 -21.28 -3.31 -10.11
N MET A 419 -22.35 -3.20 -9.32
CA MET A 419 -22.95 -4.28 -8.55
C MET A 419 -24.31 -3.88 -7.97
N HIS A 420 -25.25 -4.82 -7.93
CA HIS A 420 -26.60 -4.67 -7.37
C HIS A 420 -26.60 -4.61 -5.83
N VAL A 421 -25.86 -3.66 -5.27
CA VAL A 421 -25.46 -3.59 -3.85
C VAL A 421 -26.63 -3.40 -2.89
N HIS A 422 -27.79 -2.95 -3.37
CA HIS A 422 -29.05 -2.92 -2.60
C HIS A 422 -29.56 -4.31 -2.20
N MET A 423 -29.19 -5.37 -2.93
CA MET A 423 -29.60 -6.76 -2.67
C MET A 423 -28.94 -7.41 -1.44
N VAL A 424 -28.24 -6.64 -0.60
CA VAL A 424 -27.61 -7.12 0.65
C VAL A 424 -28.54 -6.93 1.85
N SER A 425 -28.42 -7.77 2.88
CA SER A 425 -29.41 -7.83 3.97
C SER A 425 -29.36 -6.69 5.01
N SER A 426 -28.49 -5.69 4.88
CA SER A 426 -28.39 -4.57 5.84
C SER A 426 -27.56 -3.41 5.30
N MET A 427 -27.82 -2.20 5.81
CA MET A 427 -27.07 -1.00 5.37
C MET A 427 -25.58 -1.04 5.75
N ALA A 428 -25.21 -1.72 6.84
CA ALA A 428 -23.81 -1.98 7.18
C ALA A 428 -23.11 -2.85 6.11
N LYS A 429 -23.77 -3.89 5.60
CA LYS A 429 -23.25 -4.70 4.48
C LYS A 429 -23.12 -3.87 3.21
N TYR A 430 -24.11 -3.01 2.91
CA TYR A 430 -24.10 -2.11 1.74
C TYR A 430 -22.83 -1.23 1.74
N ILE A 431 -22.56 -0.56 2.86
CA ILE A 431 -21.33 0.23 3.06
C ILE A 431 -20.08 -0.64 2.92
N ALA A 432 -20.05 -1.81 3.58
CA ALA A 432 -18.93 -2.74 3.51
C ALA A 432 -18.59 -3.20 2.08
N ARG A 433 -19.58 -3.33 1.19
CA ARG A 433 -19.34 -3.82 -0.18
C ARG A 433 -18.63 -2.83 -1.10
N PHE A 434 -18.68 -1.52 -0.87
CA PHE A 434 -17.88 -0.57 -1.66
C PHE A 434 -16.37 -0.86 -1.62
N SER A 435 -15.86 -1.48 -0.53
CA SER A 435 -14.47 -1.91 -0.43
C SER A 435 -14.03 -2.91 -1.52
N LEU A 436 -14.97 -3.58 -2.19
CA LEU A 436 -14.71 -4.47 -3.32
C LEU A 436 -14.23 -3.68 -4.54
N ILE A 437 -15.03 -2.75 -5.05
CA ILE A 437 -14.70 -1.94 -6.25
C ILE A 437 -13.59 -0.92 -5.98
N LEU A 438 -13.39 -0.55 -4.70
CA LEU A 438 -12.32 0.31 -4.21
C LEU A 438 -11.04 -0.48 -3.80
N SER A 439 -10.98 -1.78 -4.11
CA SER A 439 -9.75 -2.58 -3.97
C SER A 439 -8.75 -2.23 -5.09
N THR A 440 -7.50 -1.94 -4.73
CA THR A 440 -6.40 -1.77 -5.70
C THR A 440 -6.00 -3.12 -6.28
N THR A 441 -6.15 -3.27 -7.60
CA THR A 441 -6.20 -4.56 -8.30
C THR A 441 -5.57 -4.48 -9.70
N ILE A 442 -5.40 -5.63 -10.36
CA ILE A 442 -4.98 -5.74 -11.77
C ILE A 442 -6.06 -6.53 -12.51
N LYS A 443 -6.54 -5.98 -13.64
CA LYS A 443 -7.60 -6.62 -14.44
C LYS A 443 -7.00 -7.79 -15.21
N LEU A 444 -7.65 -8.95 -15.16
CA LEU A 444 -7.30 -10.07 -16.02
C LEU A 444 -7.97 -9.87 -17.39
N PRO A 445 -7.24 -9.97 -18.52
CA PRO A 445 -7.80 -9.76 -19.86
C PRO A 445 -8.63 -10.98 -20.31
N VAL A 446 -9.82 -11.11 -19.73
CA VAL A 446 -10.76 -12.22 -19.95
C VAL A 446 -12.10 -11.66 -20.41
N ASP A 447 -12.59 -12.17 -21.53
CA ASP A 447 -13.99 -12.00 -21.95
C ASP A 447 -14.90 -12.89 -21.11
N LEU A 448 -15.59 -12.28 -20.14
CA LEU A 448 -16.49 -12.95 -19.20
C LEU A 448 -17.81 -13.44 -19.83
N ALA A 449 -18.16 -13.03 -21.05
CA ALA A 449 -19.28 -13.62 -21.79
C ALA A 449 -18.93 -15.05 -22.27
N THR A 450 -17.67 -15.30 -22.62
CA THR A 450 -17.17 -16.64 -23.00
C THR A 450 -16.80 -17.56 -21.83
N VAL A 451 -16.91 -17.08 -20.59
CA VAL A 451 -16.58 -17.89 -19.40
C VAL A 451 -17.81 -18.65 -18.90
N SER A 452 -17.66 -19.97 -18.80
CA SER A 452 -18.64 -20.83 -18.13
C SER A 452 -18.57 -20.62 -16.61
N ASP A 453 -19.69 -20.24 -16.00
CA ASP A 453 -19.88 -20.17 -14.55
C ASP A 453 -20.63 -21.43 -14.07
N GLU A 454 -19.93 -22.34 -13.39
CA GLU A 454 -20.51 -23.54 -12.81
C GLU A 454 -20.57 -23.40 -11.28
N ASN A 455 -21.77 -23.49 -10.69
CA ASN A 455 -21.95 -23.39 -9.23
C ASN A 455 -21.20 -24.53 -8.52
N GLY A 456 -20.18 -24.19 -7.73
CA GLY A 456 -19.44 -25.16 -6.92
C GLY A 456 -20.34 -25.80 -5.85
N CYS A 457 -20.17 -27.12 -5.65
CA CYS A 457 -21.03 -27.90 -4.74
C CYS A 457 -21.09 -27.30 -3.33
N ILE A 458 -22.30 -27.21 -2.79
CA ILE A 458 -22.55 -26.89 -1.37
C ILE A 458 -22.35 -28.19 -0.58
N LEU A 459 -21.50 -28.15 0.44
CA LEU A 459 -21.38 -29.23 1.42
C LEU A 459 -22.42 -29.03 2.53
N TYR A 460 -22.99 -30.14 2.98
CA TYR A 460 -23.98 -30.21 4.04
C TYR A 460 -23.50 -31.20 5.10
N ASP A 461 -23.78 -30.92 6.38
CA ASP A 461 -23.43 -31.82 7.49
C ASP A 461 -24.50 -32.91 7.71
N GLU A 462 -24.28 -33.75 8.71
CA GLU A 462 -25.15 -34.87 9.08
C GLU A 462 -26.56 -34.41 9.54
N ASP A 463 -26.68 -33.16 10.02
CA ASP A 463 -27.93 -32.53 10.42
C ASP A 463 -28.64 -31.78 9.27
N GLY A 464 -27.97 -31.66 8.11
CA GLY A 464 -28.48 -30.99 6.91
C GLY A 464 -28.23 -29.48 6.84
N GLU A 465 -27.40 -28.94 7.73
CA GLU A 465 -26.97 -27.54 7.70
C GLU A 465 -25.76 -27.33 6.77
N ARG A 466 -25.54 -26.08 6.36
CA ARG A 466 -24.51 -25.77 5.34
C ARG A 466 -23.11 -25.68 5.93
N MET A 467 -22.24 -26.61 5.55
CA MET A 467 -20.85 -26.61 6.01
C MET A 467 -20.05 -25.44 5.42
N ILE A 468 -19.58 -24.54 6.29
CA ILE A 468 -18.72 -23.39 5.97
C ILE A 468 -17.25 -23.84 5.71
N GLN A 469 -17.06 -25.12 5.37
CA GLN A 469 -15.75 -25.75 5.16
C GLN A 469 -15.00 -25.25 3.93
N THR A 470 -15.70 -24.74 2.91
CA THR A 470 -15.10 -24.25 1.66
C THR A 470 -15.31 -22.74 1.45
N ASP A 471 -15.58 -21.97 2.52
CA ASP A 471 -15.89 -20.55 2.37
C ASP A 471 -14.68 -19.73 1.91
N GLY A 472 -14.81 -19.21 0.69
CA GLY A 472 -13.84 -18.30 0.07
C GLY A 472 -13.14 -18.86 -1.15
N THR A 473 -13.03 -20.19 -1.31
CA THR A 473 -12.31 -20.81 -2.43
C THR A 473 -13.23 -21.36 -3.52
N GLY A 474 -13.13 -20.78 -4.72
CA GLY A 474 -13.65 -21.34 -5.97
C GLY A 474 -12.55 -21.99 -6.80
N PHE A 475 -12.84 -22.35 -8.05
CA PHE A 475 -11.87 -22.91 -8.99
C PHE A 475 -11.75 -22.09 -10.27
N ILE A 476 -10.61 -22.20 -10.95
CA ILE A 476 -10.34 -21.59 -12.26
C ILE A 476 -9.59 -22.57 -13.16
N SER A 477 -9.92 -22.59 -14.45
CA SER A 477 -9.24 -23.42 -15.44
C SER A 477 -7.82 -22.91 -15.74
N GLU A 478 -6.92 -23.84 -16.08
CA GLU A 478 -5.48 -23.55 -16.23
C GLU A 478 -5.19 -22.50 -17.32
N ASP A 479 -5.96 -22.51 -18.41
CA ASP A 479 -5.85 -21.56 -19.53
C ASP A 479 -6.14 -20.10 -19.12
N LEU A 480 -7.08 -19.89 -18.19
CA LEU A 480 -7.37 -18.56 -17.63
C LEU A 480 -6.33 -18.15 -16.58
N ALA A 481 -5.83 -19.09 -15.78
CA ALA A 481 -4.83 -18.81 -14.75
C ALA A 481 -3.47 -18.39 -15.35
N VAL A 482 -3.10 -18.94 -16.50
CA VAL A 482 -1.90 -18.60 -17.29
C VAL A 482 -1.90 -17.13 -17.79
N LEU A 483 -3.04 -16.45 -17.79
CA LEU A 483 -3.15 -15.02 -18.13
C LEU A 483 -2.63 -14.10 -17.03
N VAL A 484 -2.46 -14.59 -15.80
CA VAL A 484 -1.89 -13.78 -14.70
C VAL A 484 -0.40 -13.54 -14.96
N PRO A 485 0.10 -12.29 -14.91
CA PRO A 485 1.51 -12.03 -15.17
C PRO A 485 2.45 -12.73 -14.19
N ASN A 486 3.49 -13.41 -14.68
CA ASN A 486 4.55 -14.01 -13.84
C ASN A 486 5.15 -12.96 -12.88
N ASP A 487 5.31 -11.72 -13.37
CA ASP A 487 5.78 -10.56 -12.62
C ASP A 487 4.76 -10.00 -11.61
N PHE A 488 3.61 -10.62 -11.36
CA PHE A 488 2.65 -10.14 -10.36
C PHE A 488 3.29 -10.01 -8.95
N TYR A 489 4.23 -10.88 -8.58
CA TYR A 489 4.99 -10.72 -7.34
C TYR A 489 5.91 -9.49 -7.37
N ASN A 490 6.53 -9.24 -8.52
CA ASN A 490 7.32 -8.04 -8.79
C ASN A 490 6.45 -6.78 -8.94
N ALA A 491 5.13 -6.87 -9.12
CA ALA A 491 4.21 -5.73 -9.28
C ALA A 491 3.96 -4.90 -8.00
N LYS A 492 4.71 -5.14 -6.92
CA LYS A 492 4.94 -4.15 -5.84
C LYS A 492 6.15 -3.23 -6.10
N TYR A 493 6.92 -3.51 -7.15
CA TYR A 493 8.24 -2.96 -7.47
C TYR A 493 8.52 -2.94 -9.00
N MET A 494 7.50 -3.07 -9.86
CA MET A 494 7.64 -3.14 -11.32
C MET A 494 8.20 -1.82 -11.88
N LYS A 495 9.14 -1.91 -12.83
CA LYS A 495 9.69 -0.76 -13.54
C LYS A 495 8.80 -0.32 -14.71
N ASP A 496 8.98 0.93 -15.10
CA ASP A 496 7.98 1.82 -15.72
C ASP A 496 7.65 1.55 -17.20
N LYS A 497 7.94 0.34 -17.71
CA LYS A 497 7.79 -0.02 -19.14
C LYS A 497 7.01 -1.29 -19.43
N HIS A 498 6.64 -2.07 -18.40
CA HIS A 498 5.81 -3.26 -18.60
C HIS A 498 4.32 -3.00 -18.33
N PHE A 499 3.94 -1.88 -17.68
CA PHE A 499 2.56 -1.62 -17.29
C PHE A 499 1.66 -1.23 -18.47
N GLU A 500 2.12 -0.33 -19.33
CA GLU A 500 1.37 0.20 -20.50
C GLU A 500 0.93 -0.90 -21.48
N LEU A 501 1.68 -2.01 -21.57
CA LEU A 501 1.37 -3.12 -22.46
C LEU A 501 0.21 -4.01 -21.99
N PHE A 502 -0.29 -3.85 -20.75
CA PHE A 502 -1.39 -4.68 -20.22
C PHE A 502 -2.78 -4.11 -20.51
N ASP A 503 -2.99 -2.79 -20.44
CA ASP A 503 -4.29 -2.19 -20.74
C ASP A 503 -4.53 -1.99 -22.26
N LEU A 504 -3.47 -2.01 -23.08
CA LEU A 504 -3.55 -1.79 -24.54
C LEU A 504 -3.69 -3.07 -25.39
N VAL A 505 -3.51 -4.27 -24.82
CA VAL A 505 -3.64 -5.53 -25.57
C VAL A 505 -5.03 -6.12 -25.37
N GLN A 506 -5.96 -5.73 -26.24
CA GLN A 506 -7.08 -6.62 -26.57
C GLN A 506 -6.52 -7.77 -27.43
N PRO A 507 -6.65 -9.04 -27.02
CA PRO A 507 -6.35 -10.16 -27.90
C PRO A 507 -7.48 -10.27 -28.95
N GLU A 508 -7.23 -9.82 -30.18
CA GLU A 508 -8.15 -10.03 -31.30
C GLU A 508 -8.33 -11.53 -31.55
N PHE A 509 -9.42 -12.12 -31.04
CA PHE A 509 -9.86 -13.47 -31.38
C PHE A 509 -10.52 -13.50 -32.78
N GLY A 510 -9.78 -13.02 -33.78
CA GLY A 510 -10.15 -13.09 -35.18
C GLY A 510 -10.13 -14.53 -35.69
N SER A 511 -11.25 -15.00 -36.22
CA SER A 511 -11.41 -16.38 -36.71
C SER A 511 -10.78 -16.60 -38.09
N THR A 512 -9.44 -16.50 -38.18
CA THR A 512 -8.65 -16.99 -39.33
C THR A 512 -7.31 -17.56 -38.83
N GLY A 513 -6.98 -18.79 -39.24
CA GLY A 513 -5.76 -19.45 -38.78
C GLY A 513 -4.58 -19.24 -39.73
N HIS A 514 -3.42 -18.82 -39.18
CA HIS A 514 -2.14 -19.50 -39.43
C HIS A 514 -0.98 -18.96 -38.55
N ARG A 515 -0.08 -19.88 -38.18
CA ARG A 515 1.26 -19.69 -37.57
C ARG A 515 1.32 -18.77 -36.34
N GLY A 516 1.32 -19.39 -35.16
CA GLY A 516 1.57 -18.70 -33.90
C GLY A 516 3.00 -18.18 -33.78
N SER A 517 3.14 -17.06 -33.09
CA SER A 517 4.30 -16.80 -32.24
C SER A 517 4.11 -17.62 -30.96
N GLU A 518 5.09 -18.45 -30.58
CA GLU A 518 4.99 -19.21 -29.33
C GLU A 518 5.02 -18.24 -28.15
N MET A 519 3.92 -18.16 -27.40
CA MET A 519 3.94 -17.51 -26.09
C MET A 519 4.97 -18.25 -25.21
N PRO A 520 5.91 -17.55 -24.56
CA PRO A 520 6.84 -18.21 -23.65
C PRO A 520 6.02 -18.92 -22.55
N ILE A 521 6.40 -20.15 -22.22
CA ILE A 521 5.65 -21.00 -21.28
C ILE A 521 5.56 -20.29 -19.93
N ARG A 522 4.34 -19.85 -19.56
CA ARG A 522 4.06 -19.18 -18.28
C ARG A 522 3.53 -20.21 -17.29
N GLU A 523 4.20 -20.34 -16.15
CA GLU A 523 3.68 -21.13 -15.02
C GLU A 523 2.53 -20.37 -14.35
N PRO A 524 1.30 -20.93 -14.27
CA PRO A 524 0.18 -20.28 -13.58
C PRO A 524 0.40 -20.25 -12.06
N PRO A 525 -0.06 -19.19 -11.35
CA PRO A 525 -0.10 -19.18 -9.90
C PRO A 525 -1.16 -20.16 -9.37
N LEU A 526 -0.83 -20.95 -8.36
CA LEU A 526 -1.71 -21.97 -7.78
C LEU A 526 -3.03 -21.40 -7.20
N LEU A 527 -2.96 -20.28 -6.48
CA LEU A 527 -4.12 -19.55 -5.95
C LEU A 527 -4.11 -18.11 -6.45
N ILE A 528 -5.28 -17.61 -6.82
CA ILE A 528 -5.53 -16.23 -7.26
C ILE A 528 -6.56 -15.62 -6.31
N GLN A 529 -6.17 -14.66 -5.47
CA GLN A 529 -7.15 -13.88 -4.71
C GLN A 529 -7.78 -12.82 -5.65
N CYS A 530 -9.09 -12.88 -5.82
CA CYS A 530 -9.80 -12.07 -6.81
C CYS A 530 -10.96 -11.22 -6.23
N ARG A 531 -11.49 -10.34 -7.08
CA ARG A 531 -12.90 -9.95 -7.09
C ARG A 531 -13.42 -10.20 -8.51
N LEU A 532 -14.67 -10.60 -8.65
CA LEU A 532 -15.31 -10.82 -9.96
C LEU A 532 -16.65 -10.09 -9.97
N TYR A 533 -16.87 -9.32 -11.03
CA TYR A 533 -18.10 -8.61 -11.34
C TYR A 533 -18.65 -9.16 -12.64
N LYS A 534 -19.91 -9.61 -12.61
CA LYS A 534 -20.65 -10.11 -13.78
C LYS A 534 -22.13 -9.81 -13.65
N GLU A 535 -22.72 -9.06 -14.57
CA GLU A 535 -24.17 -8.75 -14.58
C GLU A 535 -24.68 -8.17 -13.23
N GLY A 536 -23.85 -7.36 -12.58
CA GLY A 536 -24.07 -6.77 -11.25
C GLY A 536 -24.02 -7.76 -10.07
N LEU A 537 -23.63 -9.02 -10.27
CA LEU A 537 -23.09 -9.90 -9.22
C LEU A 537 -21.75 -9.34 -8.72
N ALA A 538 -21.44 -9.46 -7.43
CA ALA A 538 -20.09 -9.20 -6.93
C ALA A 538 -19.58 -10.34 -6.05
N VAL A 539 -18.46 -10.93 -6.46
CA VAL A 539 -17.82 -12.09 -5.85
C VAL A 539 -16.47 -11.68 -5.26
N LYS A 540 -16.13 -12.21 -4.08
CA LYS A 540 -14.80 -12.07 -3.45
C LYS A 540 -14.36 -13.43 -2.93
N GLY A 541 -13.14 -13.84 -3.26
CA GLY A 541 -12.57 -15.08 -2.78
C GLY A 541 -11.15 -15.34 -3.30
N THR A 542 -10.70 -16.57 -3.14
CA THR A 542 -9.61 -17.19 -3.88
C THR A 542 -10.16 -18.08 -5.00
N LEU A 543 -9.39 -18.24 -6.07
CA LEU A 543 -9.61 -19.24 -7.11
C LEU A 543 -8.40 -20.17 -7.13
N LEU A 544 -8.64 -21.47 -6.94
CA LEU A 544 -7.65 -22.54 -7.01
C LEU A 544 -7.58 -23.06 -8.45
N VAL A 545 -6.37 -23.15 -9.02
CA VAL A 545 -6.20 -23.69 -10.38
C VAL A 545 -6.50 -25.18 -10.39
N ASN A 546 -7.37 -25.60 -11.30
CA ASN A 546 -7.85 -26.98 -11.40
C ASN A 546 -7.81 -27.48 -12.85
N LYS A 547 -6.84 -28.37 -13.14
CA LYS A 547 -6.67 -29.07 -14.43
C LYS A 547 -7.90 -29.84 -14.90
N LYS A 548 -8.77 -30.29 -13.98
CA LYS A 548 -9.95 -31.11 -14.29
C LYS A 548 -11.12 -30.27 -14.82
N LEU A 549 -11.01 -28.94 -14.83
CA LEU A 549 -11.98 -28.05 -15.47
C LEU A 549 -11.80 -28.00 -16.99
N LYS A 550 -12.91 -27.75 -17.69
CA LYS A 550 -12.89 -27.40 -19.11
C LYS A 550 -12.17 -26.04 -19.27
N PRO A 551 -11.52 -25.75 -20.42
CA PRO A 551 -11.02 -24.42 -20.71
C PRO A 551 -12.08 -23.32 -20.55
N ARG A 552 -11.66 -22.09 -20.25
CA ARG A 552 -12.51 -20.92 -19.99
C ARG A 552 -13.62 -21.14 -18.95
N THR A 553 -13.32 -21.86 -17.86
CA THR A 553 -14.27 -22.14 -16.77
C THR A 553 -13.83 -21.51 -15.45
N ILE A 554 -14.77 -20.86 -14.76
CA ILE A 554 -14.61 -20.42 -13.37
C ILE A 554 -15.75 -21.06 -12.57
N GLN A 555 -15.44 -21.65 -11.42
CA GLN A 555 -16.44 -22.19 -10.52
C GLN A 555 -16.55 -21.34 -9.26
N VAL A 556 -17.66 -20.63 -9.09
CA VAL A 556 -17.93 -19.79 -7.92
C VAL A 556 -18.73 -20.57 -6.88
N ARG A 557 -18.40 -20.41 -5.58
CA ARG A 557 -19.20 -20.94 -4.47
C ARG A 557 -20.18 -19.88 -3.93
N PRO A 558 -21.39 -20.27 -3.48
CA PRO A 558 -22.39 -19.32 -2.97
C PRO A 558 -21.93 -18.41 -1.83
N SER A 559 -20.93 -18.80 -1.04
CA SER A 559 -20.38 -17.97 0.05
C SER A 559 -19.43 -16.87 -0.46
N MET A 560 -18.79 -17.07 -1.63
CA MET A 560 -17.96 -16.07 -2.30
C MET A 560 -18.82 -14.94 -2.88
N ILE A 561 -20.10 -15.19 -3.18
CA ILE A 561 -21.05 -14.20 -3.66
C ILE A 561 -21.35 -13.20 -2.53
N LYS A 562 -20.72 -12.03 -2.61
CA LYS A 562 -20.83 -10.98 -1.58
C LYS A 562 -21.95 -9.97 -1.90
N VAL A 563 -22.38 -9.86 -3.17
CA VAL A 563 -23.61 -9.20 -3.67
C VAL A 563 -24.26 -10.09 -4.72
N LYS A 564 -25.61 -10.22 -4.71
CA LYS A 564 -26.39 -10.99 -5.69
C LYS A 564 -26.90 -10.08 -6.83
N LYS A 565 -27.08 -10.63 -8.04
CA LYS A 565 -27.82 -9.97 -9.12
C LYS A 565 -29.26 -9.69 -8.71
N ASP A 566 -29.79 -8.52 -9.07
CA ASP A 566 -31.21 -8.22 -9.02
C ASP A 566 -31.87 -8.63 -10.35
N PRO A 567 -32.82 -9.58 -10.38
CA PRO A 567 -33.49 -9.97 -11.61
C PRO A 567 -34.18 -8.81 -12.33
N ARG A 568 -34.62 -7.77 -11.59
CA ARG A 568 -35.33 -6.59 -12.11
C ARG A 568 -34.45 -5.65 -12.94
N LEU A 569 -33.13 -5.81 -12.86
CA LEU A 569 -32.13 -4.98 -13.52
C LEU A 569 -31.34 -5.77 -14.57
N SER A 570 -31.83 -6.94 -15.00
CA SER A 570 -31.11 -7.86 -15.88
C SER A 570 -30.72 -7.30 -17.25
N ASP A 571 -31.42 -6.27 -17.72
CA ASP A 571 -31.20 -5.59 -19.00
C ASP A 571 -30.30 -4.33 -18.86
N THR A 572 -29.73 -4.09 -17.67
CA THR A 572 -28.85 -2.94 -17.38
C THR A 572 -27.40 -3.26 -17.77
N GLU A 573 -26.74 -2.34 -18.46
CA GLU A 573 -25.31 -2.44 -18.78
C GLU A 573 -24.47 -2.53 -17.49
N SER A 574 -23.55 -3.51 -17.43
CA SER A 574 -22.74 -3.77 -16.24
C SER A 574 -21.23 -3.75 -16.53
N PHE A 575 -20.48 -3.23 -15.56
CA PHE A 575 -19.02 -3.09 -15.64
C PHE A 575 -18.32 -4.37 -15.20
N ASP A 576 -18.45 -5.38 -16.04
CA ASP A 576 -17.92 -6.71 -15.82
C ASP A 576 -16.38 -6.72 -15.82
N SER A 577 -15.79 -7.38 -14.83
CA SER A 577 -14.34 -7.47 -14.68
C SER A 577 -13.91 -8.59 -13.72
N LEU A 578 -12.78 -9.23 -14.03
CA LEU A 578 -12.08 -10.16 -13.15
C LEU A 578 -10.80 -9.50 -12.65
N GLU A 579 -10.72 -9.29 -11.34
CA GLU A 579 -9.76 -8.40 -10.69
C GLU A 579 -8.84 -9.15 -9.74
N VAL A 580 -7.55 -9.26 -10.07
CA VAL A 580 -6.54 -9.95 -9.26
C VAL A 580 -5.95 -9.01 -8.20
N VAL A 581 -5.85 -9.51 -6.97
CA VAL A 581 -5.47 -8.75 -5.77
C VAL A 581 -4.16 -9.26 -5.19
N ALA A 582 -4.04 -10.59 -5.09
CA ALA A 582 -2.89 -11.34 -4.62
C ALA A 582 -2.85 -12.70 -5.32
N VAL A 583 -1.69 -13.37 -5.25
CA VAL A 583 -1.50 -14.75 -5.72
C VAL A 583 -0.71 -15.55 -4.68
N SER A 584 -0.77 -16.88 -4.72
CA SER A 584 0.20 -17.75 -4.01
C SER A 584 1.62 -17.50 -4.53
N HIS A 585 2.57 -17.21 -3.64
CA HIS A 585 3.97 -16.96 -4.01
C HIS A 585 4.91 -17.14 -2.80
N LYS A 586 6.22 -17.19 -3.07
CA LYS A 586 7.28 -17.26 -2.05
C LYS A 586 7.35 -15.97 -1.23
N LEU A 587 6.65 -15.93 -0.10
CA LEU A 587 6.69 -14.78 0.79
C LEU A 587 8.06 -14.60 1.47
N LYS A 588 8.33 -13.36 1.88
CA LYS A 588 9.56 -12.98 2.61
C LYS A 588 9.68 -13.79 3.91
N ALA A 589 10.90 -14.11 4.30
CA ALA A 589 11.22 -14.97 5.46
C ALA A 589 10.35 -14.67 6.68
N ALA A 590 9.76 -15.72 7.26
CA ALA A 590 8.74 -15.58 8.29
C ALA A 590 9.28 -14.90 9.55
N LYS A 591 8.38 -14.18 10.22
CA LYS A 591 8.63 -13.48 11.46
C LYS A 591 7.51 -13.78 12.44
N LEU A 592 7.88 -13.97 13.70
CA LEU A 592 6.96 -13.94 14.81
C LEU A 592 6.39 -12.52 14.96
N SER A 593 5.32 -12.37 15.75
CA SER A 593 4.76 -11.09 16.16
C SER A 593 4.72 -11.02 17.69
N LYS A 594 4.63 -9.82 18.28
CA LYS A 594 4.47 -9.66 19.75
C LYS A 594 3.33 -10.55 20.30
N THR A 595 2.26 -10.68 19.54
CA THR A 595 1.09 -11.52 19.85
C THR A 595 1.43 -13.01 19.79
N LEU A 596 2.02 -13.48 18.69
CA LEU A 596 2.39 -14.90 18.56
C LEU A 596 3.45 -15.32 19.59
N ILE A 597 4.38 -14.44 19.96
CA ILE A 597 5.35 -14.69 21.04
C ILE A 597 4.64 -14.87 22.39
N ALA A 598 3.65 -14.03 22.70
CA ALA A 598 2.82 -14.19 23.90
C ALA A 598 2.03 -15.52 23.89
N LEU A 599 1.35 -15.85 22.78
CA LEU A 599 0.57 -17.10 22.67
C LEU A 599 1.46 -18.34 22.79
N LEU A 600 2.60 -18.37 22.09
CA LEU A 600 3.58 -19.47 22.19
C LEU A 600 4.16 -19.60 23.61
N SER A 601 4.39 -18.47 24.30
CA SER A 601 4.88 -18.47 25.69
C SER A 601 3.84 -19.04 26.67
N ILE A 602 2.56 -18.71 26.51
CA ILE A 602 1.45 -19.29 27.29
C ILE A 602 1.28 -20.79 26.97
N GLY A 603 1.47 -21.18 25.72
CA GLY A 603 1.58 -22.59 25.31
C GLY A 603 2.83 -23.32 25.83
N GLY A 604 3.73 -22.66 26.60
CA GLY A 604 4.86 -23.30 27.26
C GLY A 604 6.20 -23.26 26.52
N VAL A 605 6.34 -22.45 25.46
CA VAL A 605 7.63 -22.25 24.79
C VAL A 605 8.58 -21.43 25.70
N PRO A 606 9.81 -21.91 26.00
CA PRO A 606 10.73 -21.25 26.92
C PRO A 606 11.13 -19.83 26.48
N LYS A 607 11.36 -18.94 27.45
CA LYS A 607 11.76 -17.53 27.22
C LYS A 607 13.09 -17.46 26.46
N GLU A 608 13.97 -18.41 26.73
CA GLU A 608 15.31 -18.60 26.18
C GLU A 608 15.28 -18.82 24.65
N PHE A 609 14.24 -19.46 24.12
CA PHE A 609 14.06 -19.69 22.69
C PHE A 609 13.94 -18.37 21.92
N PHE A 610 13.07 -17.47 22.39
CA PHE A 610 12.87 -16.16 21.76
C PHE A 610 14.09 -15.24 21.93
N LEU A 611 14.77 -15.29 23.09
CA LEU A 611 16.00 -14.55 23.32
C LEU A 611 17.16 -15.03 22.43
N LYS A 612 17.26 -16.35 22.15
CA LYS A 612 18.19 -16.92 21.17
C LYS A 612 17.93 -16.37 19.77
N LEU A 613 16.68 -16.45 19.28
CA LEU A 613 16.31 -15.92 17.96
C LEU A 613 16.56 -14.41 17.84
N LEU A 614 16.27 -13.64 18.90
CA LEU A 614 16.58 -12.21 18.94
C LEU A 614 18.08 -11.94 18.83
N LYS A 615 18.91 -12.69 19.58
CA LYS A 615 20.38 -12.57 19.54
C LYS A 615 20.92 -12.89 18.13
N GLU A 616 20.46 -13.98 17.53
CA GLU A 616 20.85 -14.37 16.16
C GLU A 616 20.47 -13.30 15.12
N ALA A 617 19.27 -12.72 15.24
CA ALA A 617 18.81 -11.63 14.36
C ALA A 617 19.57 -10.30 14.57
N LEU A 618 19.99 -10.00 15.80
CA LEU A 618 20.82 -8.82 16.11
C LEU A 618 22.25 -8.97 15.55
N GLU A 619 22.86 -10.16 15.67
CA GLU A 619 24.19 -10.41 15.11
C GLU A 619 24.17 -10.46 13.56
N ASP A 620 23.13 -11.02 12.94
CA ASP A 620 22.95 -10.93 11.47
C ASP A 620 22.66 -9.49 11.00
N ALA A 621 22.18 -8.60 11.86
CA ALA A 621 22.12 -7.16 11.57
C ALA A 621 23.49 -6.48 11.67
N LYS A 622 24.34 -6.85 12.64
CA LYS A 622 25.73 -6.34 12.75
C LYS A 622 26.61 -6.78 11.57
N ARG A 623 26.46 -8.03 11.11
CA ARG A 623 27.21 -8.58 9.96
C ARG A 623 27.10 -7.75 8.67
N VAL A 624 26.07 -6.92 8.52
CA VAL A 624 25.86 -6.06 7.33
C VAL A 624 27.03 -5.10 7.08
N CYS A 625 27.74 -4.66 8.12
CA CYS A 625 28.92 -3.80 7.99
C CYS A 625 30.26 -4.59 7.94
N LEU A 626 30.23 -5.93 7.95
CA LEU A 626 31.41 -6.78 8.19
C LEU A 626 31.58 -7.93 7.16
N ASP A 627 30.50 -8.50 6.64
CA ASP A 627 30.49 -9.55 5.61
C ASP A 627 29.99 -8.97 4.28
N PRO A 628 30.79 -8.96 3.19
CA PRO A 628 30.36 -8.45 1.89
C PRO A 628 29.10 -9.14 1.35
N ARG A 629 28.88 -10.42 1.70
CA ARG A 629 27.67 -11.15 1.30
C ARG A 629 26.46 -10.63 2.09
N ALA A 630 26.59 -10.33 3.38
CA ALA A 630 25.53 -9.73 4.19
C ALA A 630 25.22 -8.30 3.77
N ALA A 631 26.26 -7.51 3.47
CA ALA A 631 26.13 -6.19 2.87
C ALA A 631 25.31 -6.26 1.57
N PHE A 632 25.69 -7.11 0.62
CA PHE A 632 25.01 -7.26 -0.66
C PHE A 632 23.56 -7.77 -0.52
N ARG A 633 23.32 -8.80 0.32
CA ARG A 633 21.96 -9.30 0.60
C ARG A 633 21.04 -8.19 1.11
N VAL A 634 21.55 -7.32 1.99
CA VAL A 634 20.74 -6.28 2.64
C VAL A 634 20.60 -5.04 1.76
N ALA A 635 21.64 -4.63 1.03
CA ALA A 635 21.54 -3.60 -0.01
C ALA A 635 20.48 -3.99 -1.06
N ASN A 636 20.44 -5.25 -1.50
CA ASN A 636 19.45 -5.74 -2.46
C ASN A 636 18.01 -5.68 -1.92
N ILE A 637 17.81 -6.04 -0.64
CA ILE A 637 16.49 -5.98 0.01
C ILE A 637 16.00 -4.53 0.18
N TYR A 638 16.90 -3.56 0.28
CA TYR A 638 16.60 -2.16 0.61
C TYR A 638 16.98 -1.16 -0.49
N GLN A 639 17.21 -1.60 -1.74
CA GLN A 639 17.63 -0.75 -2.87
C GLN A 639 16.82 0.54 -3.05
N HIS A 640 15.51 0.49 -2.78
CA HIS A 640 14.58 1.62 -2.91
C HIS A 640 14.70 2.66 -1.77
N ILE A 641 15.34 2.30 -0.66
CA ILE A 641 15.68 3.21 0.46
C ILE A 641 17.10 3.75 0.28
N ASP A 642 17.92 3.09 -0.55
CA ASP A 642 19.34 3.36 -0.71
C ASP A 642 19.65 4.22 -1.95
N ASP A 643 18.94 5.34 -2.13
CA ASP A 643 19.10 6.30 -3.23
C ASP A 643 19.26 5.63 -4.62
N SER A 644 18.30 4.77 -4.97
CA SER A 644 18.27 3.93 -6.19
C SER A 644 19.25 2.75 -6.24
N GLY A 645 19.94 2.45 -5.13
CA GLY A 645 20.75 1.24 -4.97
C GLY A 645 22.26 1.47 -4.92
N ILE A 646 22.72 2.65 -4.48
CA ILE A 646 24.14 3.04 -4.56
C ILE A 646 25.08 2.05 -3.85
N CYS A 647 24.69 1.42 -2.74
CA CYS A 647 25.50 0.38 -2.09
C CYS A 647 25.65 -0.88 -2.97
N LEU A 648 24.66 -1.24 -3.80
CA LEU A 648 24.80 -2.37 -4.73
C LEU A 648 25.85 -2.07 -5.79
N GLU A 649 25.85 -0.86 -6.34
CA GLU A 649 26.83 -0.42 -7.34
C GLU A 649 28.24 -0.39 -6.73
N MET A 650 28.38 0.18 -5.53
CA MET A 650 29.66 0.21 -4.80
C MET A 650 30.17 -1.20 -4.45
N LEU A 651 29.30 -2.10 -3.99
CA LEU A 651 29.66 -3.49 -3.70
C LEU A 651 29.98 -4.29 -4.98
N GLY A 652 29.27 -4.04 -6.08
CA GLY A 652 29.55 -4.63 -7.40
C GLY A 652 30.87 -4.14 -7.99
N ALA A 653 31.22 -2.87 -7.76
CA ALA A 653 32.53 -2.29 -8.05
C ALA A 653 33.63 -2.70 -7.05
N CYS A 654 33.36 -3.68 -6.17
CA CYS A 654 34.28 -4.22 -5.17
C CYS A 654 34.87 -3.18 -4.19
N ILE A 655 34.15 -2.08 -3.92
CA ILE A 655 34.59 -1.08 -2.94
C ILE A 655 34.63 -1.71 -1.52
N PRO A 656 35.72 -1.54 -0.75
CA PRO A 656 35.83 -2.14 0.58
C PRO A 656 34.72 -1.69 1.55
N LEU A 657 34.20 -2.62 2.38
CA LEU A 657 33.21 -2.29 3.43
C LEU A 657 33.71 -1.29 4.47
N SER A 658 35.02 -1.08 4.55
CA SER A 658 35.62 -0.06 5.40
C SER A 658 35.42 1.36 4.85
N GLU A 659 35.20 1.54 3.54
CA GLU A 659 35.04 2.87 2.94
C GLU A 659 33.95 3.67 3.68
N PRO A 660 34.25 4.87 4.23
CA PRO A 660 33.37 5.55 5.18
C PRO A 660 31.95 5.85 4.69
N PHE A 661 31.74 6.17 3.41
CA PHE A 661 30.40 6.39 2.87
C PHE A 661 29.62 5.07 2.80
N LEU A 662 30.16 4.03 2.17
CA LEU A 662 29.55 2.70 2.10
C LEU A 662 29.27 2.14 3.49
N GLN A 663 30.22 2.25 4.43
CA GLN A 663 30.04 1.84 5.82
C GLN A 663 28.91 2.61 6.51
N HIS A 664 28.86 3.93 6.31
CA HIS A 664 27.78 4.76 6.85
C HIS A 664 26.42 4.32 6.31
N ARG A 665 26.29 4.14 4.99
CA ARG A 665 25.05 3.70 4.33
C ARG A 665 24.62 2.31 4.81
N LEU A 666 25.52 1.34 4.80
CA LEU A 666 25.29 -0.01 5.34
C LEU A 666 24.85 0.04 6.82
N SER A 667 25.35 0.99 7.61
CA SER A 667 24.87 1.19 8.99
C SER A 667 23.41 1.64 9.06
N GLN A 668 22.93 2.45 8.11
CA GLN A 668 21.53 2.85 8.05
C GLN A 668 20.65 1.68 7.61
N LEU A 669 21.09 0.89 6.63
CA LEU A 669 20.39 -0.33 6.20
C LEU A 669 20.35 -1.38 7.33
N ALA A 670 21.42 -1.52 8.11
CA ALA A 670 21.46 -2.35 9.32
C ALA A 670 20.49 -1.86 10.40
N LYS A 671 20.35 -0.54 10.58
CA LYS A 671 19.37 0.07 11.50
C LYS A 671 17.92 -0.21 11.06
N GLU A 672 17.61 -0.07 9.77
CA GLU A 672 16.27 -0.37 9.23
C GLU A 672 15.96 -1.88 9.28
N LYS A 673 16.94 -2.74 9.00
CA LYS A 673 16.85 -4.20 9.17
C LYS A 673 16.48 -4.61 10.60
N ARG A 674 17.11 -4.01 11.61
CA ARG A 674 16.85 -4.34 13.04
C ARG A 674 15.64 -3.63 13.64
N LYS A 675 15.15 -2.54 13.04
CA LYS A 675 14.04 -1.69 13.55
C LYS A 675 12.82 -2.49 14.03
N GLY A 676 12.37 -3.46 13.22
CA GLY A 676 11.22 -4.30 13.55
C GLY A 676 11.43 -5.28 14.71
N LEU A 677 12.67 -5.55 15.16
CA LEU A 677 12.93 -6.45 16.28
C LEU A 677 12.35 -5.90 17.59
N GLY A 678 12.44 -4.59 17.80
CA GLY A 678 11.80 -3.91 18.95
C GLY A 678 10.26 -3.93 18.92
N GLU A 679 9.66 -4.20 17.76
CA GLU A 679 8.21 -4.39 17.58
C GLU A 679 7.80 -5.87 17.77
N GLY A 680 8.73 -6.73 18.18
CA GLY A 680 8.54 -8.18 18.30
C GLY A 680 8.58 -8.94 16.96
N LYS A 681 9.00 -8.31 15.86
CA LYS A 681 9.05 -8.93 14.51
C LYS A 681 10.33 -9.76 14.32
N ILE A 682 10.53 -10.75 15.18
CA ILE A 682 11.73 -11.60 15.22
C ILE A 682 11.67 -12.63 14.07
N PRO A 683 12.69 -12.71 13.18
CA PRO A 683 12.80 -13.77 12.16
C PRO A 683 12.88 -15.16 12.77
N ILE A 684 12.30 -16.15 12.09
CA ILE A 684 12.35 -17.55 12.51
C ILE A 684 12.50 -18.47 11.28
N SER A 685 13.39 -19.47 11.39
CA SER A 685 13.60 -20.53 10.38
C SER A 685 12.44 -21.54 10.38
N ASP A 686 12.39 -22.43 9.39
CA ASP A 686 11.46 -23.58 9.36
C ASP A 686 10.00 -23.13 9.55
N SER A 687 9.70 -21.97 8.98
CA SER A 687 8.49 -21.19 9.20
C SER A 687 8.18 -20.34 7.96
N PHE A 688 6.91 -20.30 7.57
CA PHE A 688 6.45 -19.73 6.31
C PHE A 688 5.14 -18.96 6.55
N TYR A 689 4.79 -18.04 5.65
CA TYR A 689 3.41 -17.57 5.51
C TYR A 689 2.88 -18.12 4.19
N LEU A 690 1.72 -18.78 4.23
CA LEU A 690 1.11 -19.48 3.09
C LEU A 690 -0.37 -19.10 2.97
N MET A 691 -0.87 -18.98 1.74
CA MET A 691 -2.29 -18.70 1.51
C MET A 691 -3.10 -19.96 1.82
N GLY A 692 -4.18 -19.80 2.58
CA GLY A 692 -5.09 -20.90 2.92
C GLY A 692 -6.06 -21.21 1.79
N THR A 693 -6.33 -22.50 1.60
CA THR A 693 -7.33 -23.05 0.67
C THR A 693 -7.86 -24.38 1.21
N THR A 694 -8.94 -24.90 0.63
CA THR A 694 -9.41 -26.27 0.91
C THR A 694 -8.75 -27.32 0.04
N ASP A 695 -8.58 -28.53 0.58
CA ASP A 695 -8.30 -29.75 -0.16
C ASP A 695 -9.43 -30.07 -1.17
N PRO A 696 -9.15 -30.12 -2.50
CA PRO A 696 -10.13 -30.48 -3.52
C PRO A 696 -10.33 -32.01 -3.67
N THR A 697 -9.52 -32.82 -3.00
CA THR A 697 -9.58 -34.30 -3.06
C THR A 697 -10.52 -34.89 -2.00
N GLY A 698 -10.72 -34.19 -0.87
CA GLY A 698 -11.49 -34.66 0.29
C GLY A 698 -10.79 -35.76 1.10
N ILE A 699 -9.50 -36.01 0.85
CA ILE A 699 -8.74 -37.12 1.44
C ILE A 699 -8.28 -36.79 2.86
N LEU A 700 -7.87 -35.54 3.12
CA LEU A 700 -7.32 -35.13 4.43
C LEU A 700 -8.31 -35.35 5.57
N ASP A 701 -7.87 -35.92 6.69
CA ASP A 701 -8.66 -36.01 7.92
C ASP A 701 -8.65 -34.68 8.70
N SER A 702 -9.55 -34.49 9.67
CA SER A 702 -9.86 -33.14 10.21
C SER A 702 -8.71 -32.45 10.96
N ASP A 703 -7.72 -33.20 11.45
CA ASP A 703 -6.47 -32.70 12.04
C ASP A 703 -5.32 -32.58 11.02
N GLU A 704 -5.58 -32.92 9.75
CA GLU A 704 -4.58 -32.95 8.68
C GLU A 704 -4.64 -31.77 7.73
N VAL A 705 -3.46 -31.42 7.21
CA VAL A 705 -3.24 -30.38 6.21
C VAL A 705 -2.28 -30.91 5.14
N CYS A 706 -2.39 -30.43 3.90
CA CYS A 706 -1.32 -30.56 2.90
C CYS A 706 -0.62 -29.22 2.76
N VAL A 707 0.70 -29.18 2.93
CA VAL A 707 1.51 -27.95 2.95
C VAL A 707 2.50 -28.00 1.79
N LEU A 708 2.32 -27.14 0.81
CA LEU A 708 3.03 -27.15 -0.46
C LEU A 708 4.02 -25.97 -0.55
N LEU A 709 5.31 -26.29 -0.56
CA LEU A 709 6.43 -25.34 -0.61
C LEU A 709 7.14 -25.37 -1.97
N GLU A 710 8.26 -24.65 -2.08
CA GLU A 710 9.09 -24.56 -3.28
C GLU A 710 9.60 -25.91 -3.79
N ASN A 711 9.93 -26.82 -2.85
CA ASN A 711 10.50 -28.14 -3.12
C ASN A 711 9.44 -29.26 -3.05
N GLY A 712 8.15 -28.92 -3.22
CA GLY A 712 7.04 -29.86 -3.08
C GLY A 712 6.39 -29.85 -1.70
N GLN A 713 5.64 -30.91 -1.39
CA GLN A 713 4.86 -31.03 -0.16
C GLN A 713 5.74 -31.46 1.03
N ILE A 714 5.45 -30.97 2.24
CA ILE A 714 6.09 -31.43 3.49
C ILE A 714 5.20 -32.42 4.25
N SER A 715 5.77 -33.11 5.24
CA SER A 715 5.04 -34.05 6.10
C SER A 715 5.58 -34.06 7.53
N GLY A 716 4.74 -34.44 8.50
CA GLY A 716 5.03 -34.40 9.93
C GLY A 716 4.11 -33.45 10.69
N LYS A 717 4.39 -33.15 11.96
CA LYS A 717 3.60 -32.15 12.71
C LYS A 717 3.98 -30.72 12.29
N VAL A 718 3.01 -29.83 12.27
CA VAL A 718 3.17 -28.39 12.01
C VAL A 718 2.35 -27.56 13.00
N LEU A 719 2.84 -26.37 13.33
CA LEU A 719 2.04 -25.32 13.97
C LEU A 719 1.40 -24.45 12.90
N VAL A 720 0.14 -24.04 13.09
CA VAL A 720 -0.60 -23.15 12.18
C VAL A 720 -1.32 -22.05 12.97
N TYR A 721 -1.19 -20.81 12.53
CA TYR A 721 -1.77 -19.61 13.16
C TYR A 721 -2.08 -18.51 12.14
N ARG A 722 -3.20 -17.79 12.29
CA ARG A 722 -3.57 -16.61 11.49
C ARG A 722 -3.25 -15.34 12.28
N ASN A 723 -2.53 -14.40 11.68
CA ASN A 723 -2.11 -13.18 12.38
C ASN A 723 -2.99 -11.96 12.01
N PRO A 724 -3.63 -11.25 12.96
CA PRO A 724 -3.56 -11.40 14.41
C PRO A 724 -4.71 -12.24 15.01
N GLY A 725 -4.37 -13.38 15.62
CA GLY A 725 -5.23 -14.07 16.59
C GLY A 725 -4.86 -13.67 18.01
N LEU A 726 -5.83 -13.60 18.93
CA LEU A 726 -5.61 -13.21 20.33
C LEU A 726 -5.91 -14.32 21.35
N HIS A 727 -6.56 -15.41 20.95
CA HIS A 727 -6.93 -16.53 21.80
C HIS A 727 -5.81 -17.58 21.89
N PHE A 728 -5.71 -18.24 23.04
CA PHE A 728 -4.70 -19.27 23.27
C PHE A 728 -4.88 -20.49 22.35
N GLY A 729 -6.12 -20.75 21.92
CA GLY A 729 -6.46 -21.76 20.92
C GLY A 729 -6.22 -21.37 19.46
N ASP A 730 -5.85 -20.11 19.14
CA ASP A 730 -5.63 -19.69 17.74
C ASP A 730 -4.32 -20.27 17.12
N VAL A 731 -3.53 -21.02 17.91
CA VAL A 731 -2.31 -21.69 17.46
C VAL A 731 -2.54 -23.20 17.49
N HIS A 732 -2.89 -23.77 16.34
CA HIS A 732 -3.20 -25.20 16.21
C HIS A 732 -1.93 -26.03 15.98
N VAL A 733 -1.90 -27.25 16.51
CA VAL A 733 -0.95 -28.31 16.11
C VAL A 733 -1.68 -29.24 15.15
N LEU A 734 -1.23 -29.30 13.89
CA LEU A 734 -1.84 -30.11 12.82
C LEU A 734 -0.82 -31.08 12.22
N LYS A 735 -1.30 -32.04 11.43
CA LYS A 735 -0.48 -33.06 10.76
C LYS A 735 -0.37 -32.73 9.27
N ALA A 736 0.81 -32.32 8.82
CA ALA A 736 1.14 -32.26 7.41
C ALA A 736 1.21 -33.67 6.82
N ARG A 737 0.39 -33.94 5.81
CA ARG A 737 0.29 -35.21 5.06
C ARG A 737 0.57 -34.97 3.59
N TYR A 738 1.39 -35.83 2.98
CA TYR A 738 1.54 -35.91 1.54
C TYR A 738 0.26 -36.49 0.91
N VAL A 739 -0.29 -35.78 -0.08
CA VAL A 739 -1.48 -36.18 -0.86
C VAL A 739 -1.08 -36.20 -2.33
N LYS A 740 -1.05 -37.39 -2.94
CA LYS A 740 -0.60 -37.57 -4.32
C LYS A 740 -1.67 -37.07 -5.30
N GLU A 741 -2.92 -37.36 -4.97
CA GLU A 741 -4.12 -37.13 -5.75
C GLU A 741 -4.36 -35.63 -6.01
N LEU A 742 -3.73 -34.75 -5.22
CA LEU A 742 -3.71 -33.31 -5.42
C LEU A 742 -2.98 -32.91 -6.72
N GLU A 743 -1.98 -33.69 -7.14
CA GLU A 743 -1.22 -33.47 -8.38
C GLU A 743 -2.12 -33.59 -9.64
N ASP A 744 -3.23 -34.33 -9.56
CA ASP A 744 -4.22 -34.38 -10.63
C ASP A 744 -5.00 -33.06 -10.80
N TYR A 745 -5.10 -32.26 -9.75
CA TYR A 745 -5.85 -31.00 -9.74
C TYR A 745 -4.91 -29.82 -10.03
N THR A 746 -3.77 -29.75 -9.34
CA THR A 746 -2.88 -28.58 -9.38
C THR A 746 -1.78 -28.70 -10.43
N PRO A 747 -1.46 -27.64 -11.21
CA PRO A 747 -0.31 -27.58 -12.13
C PRO A 747 1.01 -28.07 -11.49
N PRO A 748 1.93 -28.78 -12.17
CA PRO A 748 3.18 -29.26 -11.56
C PRO A 748 4.10 -28.14 -11.06
N SER A 749 3.94 -26.94 -11.60
CA SER A 749 4.59 -25.70 -11.17
C SER A 749 4.07 -25.14 -9.83
N SER A 750 2.94 -25.65 -9.33
CA SER A 750 2.20 -25.13 -8.17
C SER A 750 3.00 -25.16 -6.88
N LYS A 751 3.13 -24.00 -6.22
CA LYS A 751 3.92 -23.81 -5.00
C LYS A 751 3.21 -22.80 -4.08
N PHE A 752 3.53 -22.86 -2.78
CA PHE A 752 3.21 -21.85 -1.76
C PHE A 752 1.73 -21.73 -1.33
N ALA A 753 1.13 -22.84 -0.90
CA ALA A 753 -0.20 -22.87 -0.28
C ALA A 753 -0.29 -23.88 0.88
N ILE A 754 -1.30 -23.70 1.75
CA ILE A 754 -1.73 -24.70 2.73
C ILE A 754 -3.19 -25.09 2.46
N PHE A 755 -3.39 -26.39 2.25
CA PHE A 755 -4.68 -27.03 2.01
C PHE A 755 -5.20 -27.60 3.32
N PHE A 756 -6.38 -27.17 3.74
CA PHE A 756 -7.07 -27.66 4.93
C PHE A 756 -8.14 -28.70 4.55
N SER A 757 -8.38 -29.66 5.45
CA SER A 757 -9.42 -30.68 5.29
C SER A 757 -10.83 -30.08 5.17
N THR A 758 -11.66 -30.72 4.34
CA THR A 758 -13.12 -30.53 4.28
C THR A 758 -13.84 -31.62 5.10
N LYS A 759 -13.41 -31.84 6.34
CA LYS A 759 -14.02 -32.75 7.33
C LYS A 759 -14.06 -32.09 8.70
N GLY A 760 -14.94 -32.60 9.58
CA GLY A 760 -15.18 -32.05 10.93
C GLY A 760 -16.27 -30.99 10.99
N ARG A 761 -16.74 -30.67 12.20
CA ARG A 761 -17.93 -29.80 12.42
C ARG A 761 -17.69 -28.33 12.12
N ARG A 762 -16.45 -27.86 12.20
CA ARG A 762 -16.04 -26.47 11.93
C ARG A 762 -14.78 -26.47 11.09
N SER A 763 -14.60 -25.47 10.23
CA SER A 763 -13.40 -25.35 9.42
C SER A 763 -12.21 -24.91 10.27
N VAL A 764 -11.05 -25.55 10.08
CA VAL A 764 -9.81 -25.20 10.79
C VAL A 764 -9.43 -23.73 10.60
N ALA A 765 -9.75 -23.13 9.45
CA ALA A 765 -9.63 -21.70 9.23
C ALA A 765 -10.46 -20.86 10.22
N ASN A 766 -11.73 -21.21 10.45
CA ASN A 766 -12.58 -20.47 11.38
C ASN A 766 -12.18 -20.67 12.85
N GLU A 767 -11.63 -21.84 13.17
CA GLU A 767 -11.07 -22.13 14.50
C GLU A 767 -9.87 -21.23 14.81
N ILE A 768 -9.02 -21.00 13.81
CA ILE A 768 -7.83 -20.15 13.87
C ILE A 768 -8.25 -18.67 13.70
N ALA A 769 -8.60 -18.03 14.83
CA ALA A 769 -8.89 -16.60 14.91
C ALA A 769 -9.98 -16.11 13.92
N THR A 770 -11.05 -16.88 13.68
CA THR A 770 -12.14 -16.58 12.72
C THR A 770 -11.71 -16.36 11.27
N GLY A 771 -10.75 -17.16 10.79
CA GLY A 771 -10.33 -17.18 9.39
C GLY A 771 -11.34 -17.75 8.39
N ASP A 772 -11.10 -17.45 7.13
CA ASP A 772 -11.75 -18.04 5.96
C ASP A 772 -10.70 -18.38 4.86
N PHE A 773 -11.15 -18.64 3.63
CA PHE A 773 -10.28 -18.87 2.47
C PHE A 773 -10.44 -17.79 1.38
N ASP A 774 -10.92 -16.59 1.74
CA ASP A 774 -11.14 -15.47 0.81
C ASP A 774 -9.86 -14.66 0.50
N GLY A 775 -8.74 -15.09 1.09
CA GLY A 775 -7.36 -14.64 0.85
C GLY A 775 -6.45 -14.68 2.08
N ASP A 776 -6.84 -15.40 3.13
CA ASP A 776 -6.14 -15.43 4.41
C ASP A 776 -4.75 -16.06 4.34
N MET A 777 -3.88 -15.54 5.21
CA MET A 777 -2.45 -15.86 5.26
C MET A 777 -2.11 -16.51 6.60
N TYR A 778 -1.76 -17.79 6.56
CA TYR A 778 -1.46 -18.60 7.73
C TYR A 778 0.05 -18.68 7.91
N TRP A 779 0.52 -18.37 9.12
CA TRP A 779 1.87 -18.72 9.57
C TRP A 779 1.89 -20.23 9.82
N VAL A 780 2.80 -20.93 9.15
CA VAL A 780 2.98 -22.38 9.25
C VAL A 780 4.42 -22.66 9.65
N SER A 781 4.65 -23.46 10.69
CA SER A 781 5.99 -23.79 11.16
C SER A 781 6.17 -25.29 11.42
N ASN A 782 7.26 -25.85 10.92
CA ASN A 782 7.73 -27.20 11.21
C ASN A 782 8.95 -27.20 12.17
N ASN A 783 9.20 -26.08 12.86
CA ASN A 783 10.32 -25.94 13.79
C ASN A 783 10.21 -26.91 14.98
N HIS A 784 11.22 -27.77 15.15
CA HIS A 784 11.20 -28.85 16.14
C HIS A 784 11.18 -28.38 17.60
N ASP A 785 11.84 -27.27 17.94
CA ASP A 785 11.84 -26.74 19.32
C ASP A 785 10.43 -26.23 19.69
N LEU A 786 9.77 -25.50 18.78
CA LEU A 786 8.39 -25.08 19.00
C LEU A 786 7.43 -26.27 19.12
N LEU A 787 7.53 -27.25 18.22
CA LEU A 787 6.70 -28.46 18.25
C LEU A 787 6.94 -29.36 19.47
N ARG A 788 8.10 -29.24 20.12
CA ARG A 788 8.47 -29.97 21.34
C ARG A 788 7.90 -29.31 22.60
N HIS A 789 7.87 -27.97 22.63
CA HIS A 789 7.53 -27.21 23.82
C HIS A 789 6.08 -26.69 23.84
N PHE A 790 5.49 -26.39 22.69
CA PHE A 790 4.15 -25.84 22.60
C PHE A 790 3.06 -26.88 22.91
N LYS A 791 2.14 -26.51 23.81
CA LYS A 791 0.92 -27.23 24.14
C LYS A 791 -0.28 -26.48 23.54
N PRO A 792 -1.12 -27.12 22.70
CA PRO A 792 -2.34 -26.49 22.21
C PRO A 792 -3.37 -26.33 23.33
N CYS A 793 -4.20 -25.28 23.19
CA CYS A 793 -5.42 -25.07 23.98
C CYS A 793 -6.64 -25.34 23.09
N GLU A 794 -7.82 -25.49 23.70
CA GLU A 794 -9.07 -25.61 22.95
C GLU A 794 -9.31 -24.37 22.05
N PRO A 795 -9.78 -24.55 20.80
CA PRO A 795 -10.08 -23.45 19.88
C PRO A 795 -11.08 -22.43 20.45
N TRP A 796 -11.05 -21.19 19.96
CA TRP A 796 -12.01 -20.18 20.41
C TRP A 796 -13.43 -20.54 20.00
N THR A 797 -14.36 -20.43 20.95
CA THR A 797 -15.82 -20.42 20.74
C THR A 797 -16.40 -19.16 21.39
N PRO A 798 -17.35 -18.45 20.74
CA PRO A 798 -17.90 -17.21 21.31
C PRO A 798 -18.68 -17.50 22.59
N SER A 799 -18.27 -16.95 23.73
CA SER A 799 -18.98 -17.17 25.00
C SER A 799 -20.22 -16.26 25.12
N CYS A 800 -20.14 -15.04 24.59
CA CYS A 800 -21.27 -14.13 24.40
C CYS A 800 -21.17 -13.44 23.04
N SER A 801 -22.31 -13.25 22.35
CA SER A 801 -22.37 -12.41 21.14
C SER A 801 -23.10 -11.10 21.43
N THR A 802 -22.54 -9.98 20.97
CA THR A 802 -23.22 -8.68 20.97
C THR A 802 -24.50 -8.78 20.13
N PRO A 803 -25.68 -8.36 20.63
CA PRO A 803 -26.92 -8.41 19.87
C PRO A 803 -26.81 -7.70 18.52
N ASN A 804 -27.37 -8.31 17.48
CA ASN A 804 -27.46 -7.69 16.16
C ASN A 804 -28.38 -6.46 16.24
N ALA A 805 -27.92 -5.33 15.72
CA ALA A 805 -28.76 -4.14 15.61
C ALA A 805 -29.91 -4.38 14.61
N ILE A 806 -31.12 -3.91 14.94
CA ILE A 806 -32.25 -3.91 14.01
C ILE A 806 -31.86 -3.03 12.82
N SER A 807 -31.83 -3.61 11.62
CA SER A 807 -31.38 -2.95 10.40
C SER A 807 -32.44 -3.09 9.32
N LYS A 808 -32.86 -1.97 8.70
CA LYS A 808 -33.62 -1.99 7.45
C LYS A 808 -32.78 -2.63 6.35
N THR A 809 -33.39 -3.35 5.40
CA THR A 809 -32.65 -3.73 4.18
C THR A 809 -32.58 -2.51 3.24
N PRO A 810 -31.53 -2.36 2.41
CA PRO A 810 -31.44 -1.24 1.48
C PRO A 810 -32.49 -1.31 0.36
N SER A 811 -33.05 -2.48 0.08
CA SER A 811 -34.16 -2.64 -0.89
C SER A 811 -35.51 -2.12 -0.37
N ASP A 812 -35.63 -1.82 0.94
CA ASP A 812 -36.83 -1.25 1.56
C ASP A 812 -36.77 0.30 1.66
N LEU A 813 -35.75 0.93 1.05
CA LEU A 813 -35.43 2.35 1.19
C LEU A 813 -35.53 3.09 -0.15
N SER A 814 -35.87 4.39 -0.11
CA SER A 814 -35.68 5.26 -1.27
C SER A 814 -34.19 5.53 -1.54
N HIS A 815 -33.85 5.96 -2.76
CA HIS A 815 -32.47 6.30 -3.10
C HIS A 815 -31.94 7.45 -2.22
N GLU A 816 -32.80 8.39 -1.86
CA GLU A 816 -32.52 9.53 -0.98
C GLU A 816 -32.31 9.10 0.48
N GLU A 817 -33.11 8.14 0.98
CA GLU A 817 -32.89 7.52 2.29
C GLU A 817 -31.53 6.78 2.35
N ILE A 818 -31.15 6.09 1.27
CA ILE A 818 -29.84 5.43 1.15
C ILE A 818 -28.71 6.47 1.21
N GLU A 819 -28.76 7.56 0.43
CA GLU A 819 -27.74 8.61 0.49
C GLU A 819 -27.70 9.33 1.86
N HIS A 820 -28.84 9.49 2.52
CA HIS A 820 -28.90 10.03 3.88
C HIS A 820 -28.22 9.10 4.90
N GLU A 821 -28.52 7.80 4.87
CA GLU A 821 -27.91 6.84 5.80
C GLU A 821 -26.42 6.61 5.50
N LEU A 822 -25.99 6.67 4.24
CA LEU A 822 -24.56 6.70 3.86
C LEU A 822 -23.82 7.87 4.50
N ARG A 823 -24.35 9.09 4.39
CA ARG A 823 -23.75 10.30 5.00
C ARG A 823 -23.73 10.22 6.53
N LYS A 824 -24.77 9.67 7.15
CA LYS A 824 -24.88 9.45 8.60
C LYS A 824 -23.88 8.42 9.14
N GLN A 825 -23.65 7.32 8.40
CA GLN A 825 -22.73 6.24 8.79
C GLN A 825 -21.27 6.44 8.38
N LEU A 826 -20.98 7.47 7.58
CA LEU A 826 -19.63 7.88 7.14
C LEU A 826 -18.61 7.94 8.31
N PHE A 827 -19.06 8.39 9.49
CA PHE A 827 -18.26 8.53 10.74
C PHE A 827 -18.64 7.52 11.83
N SER A 828 -19.24 6.38 11.46
CA SER A 828 -19.68 5.36 12.41
C SER A 828 -18.83 4.08 12.34
N SER A 829 -18.09 3.88 11.25
CA SER A 829 -17.17 2.74 11.05
C SER A 829 -15.87 2.85 11.87
N GLU A 830 -15.37 4.08 12.06
CA GLU A 830 -14.13 4.37 12.80
C GLU A 830 -14.22 3.92 14.27
N MET A 831 -15.38 4.09 14.90
CA MET A 831 -15.66 3.67 16.29
C MET A 831 -15.45 2.17 16.52
N ASN A 832 -15.73 1.34 15.51
CA ASN A 832 -15.52 -0.12 15.59
C ASN A 832 -14.03 -0.47 15.49
N SER A 833 -13.28 0.22 14.62
CA SER A 833 -11.82 0.08 14.52
C SER A 833 -11.11 0.49 15.81
N ILE A 834 -11.54 1.63 16.40
CA ILE A 834 -11.07 2.11 17.71
C ILE A 834 -11.38 1.08 18.81
N SER A 835 -12.58 0.50 18.82
CA SER A 835 -12.97 -0.51 19.80
C SER A 835 -12.15 -1.80 19.68
N ALA A 836 -11.89 -2.29 18.47
CA ALA A 836 -10.99 -3.42 18.23
C ALA A 836 -9.55 -3.12 18.69
N GLY A 837 -9.05 -1.91 18.44
CA GLY A 837 -7.73 -1.47 18.91
C GLY A 837 -7.62 -1.41 20.43
N ILE A 838 -8.61 -0.81 21.11
CA ILE A 838 -8.69 -0.76 22.58
C ILE A 838 -8.78 -2.17 23.18
N ALA A 839 -9.56 -3.07 22.57
CA ALA A 839 -9.66 -4.46 23.00
C ALA A 839 -8.32 -5.19 22.88
N ALA A 840 -7.66 -5.10 21.72
CA ALA A 840 -6.38 -5.77 21.47
C ALA A 840 -5.24 -5.24 22.35
N ASP A 841 -5.13 -3.92 22.53
CA ASP A 841 -4.08 -3.34 23.38
C ASP A 841 -4.35 -3.56 24.89
N SER A 842 -5.62 -3.58 25.32
CA SER A 842 -5.96 -3.94 26.71
C SER A 842 -5.72 -5.43 26.97
N CYS A 843 -6.12 -6.30 26.03
CA CYS A 843 -5.83 -7.73 26.07
C CYS A 843 -4.33 -7.97 26.19
N MET A 844 -3.52 -7.36 25.32
CA MET A 844 -2.06 -7.50 25.35
C MET A 844 -1.43 -6.98 26.65
N ALA A 845 -1.95 -5.90 27.25
CA ALA A 845 -1.48 -5.41 28.54
C ALA A 845 -1.80 -6.36 29.72
N PHE A 846 -2.92 -7.07 29.69
CA PHE A 846 -3.26 -8.10 30.69
C PHE A 846 -2.54 -9.43 30.44
N THR A 847 -2.34 -9.82 29.18
CA THR A 847 -1.54 -10.98 28.77
C THR A 847 -0.08 -10.81 29.19
N ASP A 848 0.49 -9.60 29.06
CA ASP A 848 1.83 -9.28 29.56
C ASP A 848 1.92 -9.37 31.09
N GLN A 849 0.92 -8.84 31.81
CA GLN A 849 0.83 -8.97 33.27
C GLN A 849 0.71 -10.42 33.72
N HIS A 850 -0.06 -11.25 33.01
CA HIS A 850 -0.14 -12.70 33.27
C HIS A 850 1.22 -13.39 33.08
N LEU A 851 1.97 -13.04 32.03
CA LEU A 851 3.34 -13.54 31.75
C LEU A 851 4.43 -13.02 32.72
N MET A 852 4.09 -12.09 33.60
CA MET A 852 4.95 -11.59 34.69
C MET A 852 4.71 -12.28 36.05
N LEU A 853 3.57 -12.96 36.23
CA LEU A 853 3.25 -13.67 37.48
C LEU A 853 4.17 -14.88 37.66
N GLN A 854 4.52 -15.19 38.91
CA GLN A 854 5.30 -16.38 39.25
C GLN A 854 4.36 -17.57 39.53
N ASP A 855 4.87 -18.79 39.57
CA ASP A 855 4.03 -19.97 39.89
C ASP A 855 3.43 -19.86 41.29
N ASP A 856 4.14 -19.25 42.24
CA ASP A 856 3.69 -18.96 43.61
C ASP A 856 2.64 -17.84 43.73
N ASP A 857 2.34 -17.07 42.65
CA ASP A 857 1.28 -16.06 42.70
C ASP A 857 -0.10 -16.71 42.84
N THR A 858 -0.86 -16.23 43.82
CA THR A 858 -2.22 -16.69 44.18
C THR A 858 -3.14 -16.87 42.96
N THR A 859 -3.74 -18.06 42.84
CA THR A 859 -4.60 -18.48 41.72
C THR A 859 -5.66 -17.44 41.35
N ASP A 860 -6.32 -16.83 42.34
CA ASP A 860 -7.38 -15.82 42.14
C ASP A 860 -6.94 -14.65 41.23
N LYS A 861 -5.66 -14.22 41.33
CA LYS A 861 -5.13 -13.16 40.46
C LYS A 861 -4.99 -13.63 39.02
N LYS A 862 -4.46 -14.84 38.81
CA LYS A 862 -4.29 -15.46 37.48
C LYS A 862 -5.66 -15.61 36.81
N ASP A 863 -6.62 -16.12 37.56
CA ASP A 863 -8.03 -16.24 37.17
C ASP A 863 -8.66 -14.90 36.76
N VAL A 864 -8.48 -13.84 37.54
CA VAL A 864 -9.03 -12.51 37.23
C VAL A 864 -8.46 -11.97 35.92
N PHE A 865 -7.16 -12.15 35.64
CA PHE A 865 -6.59 -11.75 34.36
C PHE A 865 -7.13 -12.59 33.19
N VAL A 866 -7.17 -13.92 33.31
CA VAL A 866 -7.72 -14.82 32.27
C VAL A 866 -9.18 -14.47 31.96
N LYS A 867 -10.01 -14.25 32.99
CA LYS A 867 -11.42 -13.85 32.85
C LYS A 867 -11.61 -12.48 32.19
N LYS A 868 -10.63 -11.56 32.29
CA LYS A 868 -10.63 -10.30 31.52
C LYS A 868 -10.15 -10.51 30.08
N ILE A 869 -9.08 -11.28 29.88
CA ILE A 869 -8.51 -11.57 28.56
C ILE A 869 -9.56 -12.24 27.65
N LEU A 870 -10.25 -13.28 28.12
CA LEU A 870 -11.29 -13.98 27.34
C LEU A 870 -12.44 -13.04 26.93
N LYS A 871 -12.94 -12.20 27.86
CA LYS A 871 -13.97 -11.18 27.53
C LYS A 871 -13.50 -10.14 26.53
N LEU A 872 -12.22 -9.76 26.56
CA LEU A 872 -11.62 -8.85 25.59
C LEU A 872 -11.44 -9.50 24.22
N ILE A 873 -11.21 -10.81 24.16
CA ILE A 873 -11.13 -11.60 22.92
C ILE A 873 -12.50 -11.71 22.24
N ASP A 874 -13.55 -12.03 23.00
CA ASP A 874 -14.94 -12.04 22.49
C ASP A 874 -15.30 -10.67 21.89
N LEU A 875 -15.07 -9.58 22.64
CA LEU A 875 -15.31 -8.20 22.17
C LEU A 875 -14.41 -7.80 20.98
N TYR A 876 -13.20 -8.34 20.89
CA TYR A 876 -12.29 -8.10 19.77
C TYR A 876 -12.80 -8.72 18.47
N TYR A 877 -13.18 -10.00 18.50
CA TYR A 877 -13.71 -10.68 17.32
C TYR A 877 -15.06 -10.09 16.88
N ASP A 878 -15.93 -9.75 17.84
CA ASP A 878 -17.16 -9.00 17.54
C ASP A 878 -16.87 -7.62 16.91
N ALA A 879 -15.80 -6.93 17.32
CA ALA A 879 -15.44 -5.60 16.79
C ALA A 879 -14.83 -5.66 15.37
N LEU A 880 -14.14 -6.74 15.00
CA LEU A 880 -13.66 -6.95 13.62
C LEU A 880 -14.85 -7.09 12.65
N ASP A 881 -15.84 -7.92 13.00
CA ASP A 881 -17.03 -8.15 12.18
C ASP A 881 -18.15 -7.10 12.38
N ALA A 882 -18.04 -6.21 13.36
CA ALA A 882 -18.96 -5.09 13.56
C ALA A 882 -19.14 -4.23 12.30
N SER A 883 -18.06 -4.05 11.53
CA SER A 883 -18.05 -3.36 10.23
C SER A 883 -18.94 -4.01 9.16
N LYS A 884 -19.11 -5.34 9.19
CA LYS A 884 -19.91 -6.12 8.22
C LYS A 884 -21.33 -6.42 8.74
N SER A 885 -21.47 -6.57 10.05
CA SER A 885 -22.71 -6.97 10.73
C SER A 885 -23.60 -5.78 11.12
N GLY A 886 -23.02 -4.61 11.37
CA GLY A 886 -23.72 -3.47 11.96
C GLY A 886 -23.85 -3.52 13.49
N LYS A 887 -23.18 -4.48 14.15
CA LYS A 887 -23.03 -4.46 15.61
C LYS A 887 -22.33 -3.17 16.05
N LYS A 888 -22.71 -2.63 17.20
CA LYS A 888 -21.99 -1.53 17.88
C LYS A 888 -21.30 -2.10 19.11
N VAL A 889 -20.00 -2.37 19.00
CA VAL A 889 -19.20 -2.84 20.12
C VAL A 889 -18.73 -1.64 20.95
N VAL A 890 -18.77 -1.78 22.27
CA VAL A 890 -18.26 -0.77 23.22
C VAL A 890 -17.47 -1.51 24.30
N ILE A 891 -16.20 -1.19 24.47
CA ILE A 891 -15.35 -1.84 25.48
C ILE A 891 -15.68 -1.28 26.88
N PRO A 892 -16.11 -2.09 27.85
CA PRO A 892 -16.36 -1.66 29.22
C PRO A 892 -15.11 -1.07 29.90
N ASN A 893 -15.30 -0.09 30.78
CA ASN A 893 -14.18 0.61 31.41
C ASN A 893 -13.37 -0.26 32.39
N ASP A 894 -13.98 -1.27 32.99
CA ASP A 894 -13.31 -2.27 33.85
C ASP A 894 -12.44 -3.25 33.05
N LEU A 895 -12.70 -3.40 31.74
CA LEU A 895 -11.90 -4.20 30.81
C LEU A 895 -10.82 -3.38 30.08
N LYS A 896 -10.75 -2.06 30.26
CA LYS A 896 -9.67 -1.23 29.69
C LYS A 896 -8.42 -1.31 30.54
N ALA A 897 -7.25 -1.43 29.90
CA ALA A 897 -5.98 -1.34 30.61
C ALA A 897 -5.67 0.09 31.05
N THR A 898 -5.41 0.28 32.35
CA THR A 898 -5.13 1.59 32.97
C THR A 898 -3.65 1.98 32.92
N LYS A 899 -2.76 1.01 32.66
CA LYS A 899 -1.32 1.19 32.39
C LYS A 899 -0.89 0.18 31.32
N TYR A 900 0.09 0.55 30.50
CA TYR A 900 0.62 -0.27 29.42
C TYR A 900 2.10 -0.63 29.65
N PRO A 901 2.58 -1.78 29.15
CA PRO A 901 3.98 -2.14 29.29
C PRO A 901 4.88 -1.25 28.43
N HIS A 902 6.12 -1.04 28.88
CA HIS A 902 7.05 -0.08 28.29
C HIS A 902 7.44 -0.33 26.83
N TYR A 903 7.24 -1.55 26.31
CA TYR A 903 7.44 -1.87 24.90
C TYR A 903 6.29 -1.43 23.97
N MET A 904 5.15 -0.98 24.52
CA MET A 904 3.99 -0.51 23.73
C MET A 904 3.96 1.00 23.48
N ASP A 905 4.88 1.78 24.06
CA ASP A 905 4.99 3.25 23.95
C ASP A 905 3.69 4.04 24.24
N ARG A 906 2.75 3.43 24.98
CA ARG A 906 1.51 4.04 25.47
C ARG A 906 1.67 4.48 26.93
N LYS A 907 1.23 5.69 27.26
CA LYS A 907 1.22 6.20 28.64
C LYS A 907 -0.17 6.00 29.29
N PRO A 908 -0.24 5.83 30.63
CA PRO A 908 0.87 5.68 31.57
C PRO A 908 1.53 4.29 31.48
N VAL A 909 2.82 4.22 31.80
CA VAL A 909 3.68 3.05 31.57
C VAL A 909 3.92 2.24 32.85
N TYR A 910 4.06 0.91 32.73
CA TYR A 910 4.77 0.06 33.68
C TYR A 910 5.95 -0.65 33.02
N ARG A 911 6.96 -1.06 33.81
CA ARG A 911 8.10 -1.82 33.33
C ARG A 911 7.79 -3.31 33.36
N SER A 912 7.72 -3.94 32.19
CA SER A 912 7.46 -5.37 32.05
C SER A 912 8.71 -6.20 32.31
N THR A 913 8.53 -7.33 33.00
CA THR A 913 9.54 -8.39 33.17
C THR A 913 9.24 -9.63 32.32
N SER A 914 8.17 -9.59 31.49
CA SER A 914 7.83 -10.67 30.57
C SER A 914 8.89 -10.83 29.48
N ILE A 915 8.75 -11.88 28.66
CA ILE A 915 9.60 -12.06 27.47
C ILE A 915 9.50 -10.88 26.49
N LEU A 916 8.34 -10.21 26.36
CA LEU A 916 8.17 -9.06 25.48
C LEU A 916 8.92 -7.83 26.03
N GLY A 917 8.87 -7.61 27.34
CA GLY A 917 9.69 -6.59 28.01
C GLY A 917 11.20 -6.84 27.85
N GLN A 918 11.63 -8.09 28.01
CA GLN A 918 13.05 -8.48 27.85
C GLN A 918 13.55 -8.35 26.40
N ILE A 919 12.74 -8.74 25.41
CA ILE A 919 13.05 -8.56 23.98
C ILE A 919 13.26 -7.08 23.66
N TYR A 920 12.36 -6.21 24.13
CA TYR A 920 12.44 -4.77 23.91
C TYR A 920 13.68 -4.15 24.56
N ASP A 921 13.98 -4.51 25.81
CA ASP A 921 15.16 -4.01 26.53
C ASP A 921 16.48 -4.44 25.89
N ALA A 922 16.57 -5.70 25.44
CA ALA A 922 17.75 -6.20 24.72
C ALA A 922 17.95 -5.48 23.39
N PHE A 923 16.87 -5.28 22.62
CA PHE A 923 16.90 -4.48 21.40
C PHE A 923 17.34 -3.02 21.66
N GLN A 924 16.77 -2.35 22.66
CA GLN A 924 17.09 -0.96 22.99
C GLN A 924 18.53 -0.80 23.50
N SER A 925 19.08 -1.81 24.19
CA SER A 925 20.48 -1.85 24.60
C SER A 925 21.42 -1.84 23.38
N CYS A 926 21.20 -2.73 22.40
CA CYS A 926 21.96 -2.74 21.15
C CYS A 926 21.68 -1.52 20.24
N LYS A 927 20.57 -0.81 20.43
CA LYS A 927 20.21 0.35 19.60
C LYS A 927 21.18 1.52 19.75
N ASN A 928 21.73 1.71 20.95
CA ASN A 928 22.56 2.86 21.32
C ASN A 928 24.05 2.73 20.93
N GLU A 929 24.44 1.59 20.35
CA GLU A 929 25.78 1.32 19.83
C GLU A 929 26.09 2.28 18.66
N LYS A 930 26.85 3.36 18.94
CA LYS A 930 27.39 4.26 17.93
C LYS A 930 28.58 3.58 17.26
N LEU A 931 28.58 3.51 15.93
CA LEU A 931 29.81 3.25 15.19
C LEU A 931 30.82 4.39 15.45
N PRO A 932 32.13 4.09 15.56
CA PRO A 932 33.15 5.12 15.58
C PRO A 932 33.09 5.93 14.27
N VAL A 933 33.39 7.22 14.36
CA VAL A 933 33.58 8.04 13.14
C VAL A 933 34.92 7.63 12.55
N GLN A 934 34.90 6.92 11.43
CA GLN A 934 36.12 6.62 10.68
C GLN A 934 36.50 7.86 9.85
N GLU A 935 37.79 8.23 9.87
CA GLU A 935 38.31 9.31 9.04
C GLU A 935 38.19 8.97 7.55
N ILE A 936 38.17 9.98 6.68
CA ILE A 936 38.07 9.78 5.23
C ILE A 936 39.47 9.65 4.64
N TRP A 937 39.84 8.43 4.20
CA TRP A 937 41.07 8.19 3.45
C TRP A 937 40.82 8.06 1.95
N LYS A 938 41.88 8.28 1.18
CA LYS A 938 41.92 8.10 -0.27
C LYS A 938 42.04 6.59 -0.59
N LEU A 939 41.09 6.03 -1.34
CA LEU A 939 41.20 4.64 -1.83
C LEU A 939 42.41 4.48 -2.76
N HIS A 940 43.05 3.31 -2.74
CA HIS A 940 44.22 2.98 -3.57
C HIS A 940 43.99 3.25 -5.07
N TYR A 941 42.78 3.00 -5.58
CA TYR A 941 42.41 3.25 -6.98
C TYR A 941 42.57 4.71 -7.44
N PHE A 942 42.59 5.67 -6.51
CA PHE A 942 42.83 7.08 -6.81
C PHE A 942 44.31 7.49 -6.72
N ASN A 943 45.24 6.57 -6.42
CA ASN A 943 46.69 6.82 -6.42
C ASN A 943 47.28 6.78 -7.84
N ILE A 944 46.68 7.60 -8.72
CA ILE A 944 47.14 7.86 -10.08
C ILE A 944 48.41 8.71 -10.00
N SER A 945 49.52 8.19 -10.52
CA SER A 945 50.83 8.86 -10.49
C SER A 945 50.92 10.07 -11.43
N ASN A 946 50.17 10.03 -12.54
CA ASN A 946 50.26 10.97 -13.65
C ASN A 946 48.91 11.67 -13.89
N VAL A 947 48.51 12.59 -13.01
CA VAL A 947 47.41 13.53 -13.29
C VAL A 947 48.03 14.86 -13.73
N PRO A 948 47.65 15.45 -14.88
CA PRO A 948 48.22 16.73 -15.32
C PRO A 948 47.99 17.86 -14.30
N ASP A 949 49.01 18.70 -14.07
CA ASP A 949 48.94 19.82 -13.13
C ASP A 949 47.84 20.84 -13.48
N SER A 950 47.51 20.98 -14.77
CA SER A 950 46.38 21.79 -15.25
C SER A 950 45.04 21.24 -14.75
N CYS A 951 44.85 19.91 -14.81
CA CYS A 951 43.67 19.23 -14.27
C CYS A 951 43.61 19.32 -12.75
N LEU A 952 44.74 19.15 -12.05
CA LEU A 952 44.81 19.29 -10.59
C LEU A 952 44.47 20.72 -10.14
N SER A 953 44.98 21.73 -10.85
CA SER A 953 44.71 23.15 -10.57
C SER A 953 43.23 23.48 -10.77
N LEU A 954 42.65 23.09 -11.90
CA LEU A 954 41.23 23.29 -12.21
C LEU A 954 40.32 22.61 -11.17
N TRP A 955 40.65 21.39 -10.74
CA TRP A 955 39.85 20.67 -9.74
C TRP A 955 40.02 21.22 -8.33
N LYS A 956 41.18 21.76 -7.99
CA LYS A 956 41.40 22.48 -6.72
C LYS A 956 40.57 23.76 -6.66
N GLU A 957 40.60 24.59 -7.70
CA GLU A 957 39.79 25.81 -7.80
C GLU A 957 38.29 25.48 -7.69
N ARG A 958 37.81 24.49 -8.44
CA ARG A 958 36.42 24.01 -8.38
C ARG A 958 36.03 23.49 -6.98
N TYR A 959 36.94 22.84 -6.27
CA TYR A 959 36.68 22.35 -4.91
C TYR A 959 36.62 23.49 -3.88
N GLU A 960 37.49 24.50 -4.00
CA GLU A 960 37.48 25.68 -3.14
C GLU A 960 36.20 26.51 -3.37
N ALA A 961 35.79 26.70 -4.63
CA ALA A 961 34.52 27.30 -5.00
C ALA A 961 33.31 26.50 -4.47
N TYR A 962 33.30 25.18 -4.63
CA TYR A 962 32.26 24.30 -4.05
C TYR A 962 32.16 24.45 -2.53
N ARG A 963 33.29 24.48 -1.82
CA ARG A 963 33.30 24.69 -0.36
C ARG A 963 32.71 26.05 0.03
N GLN A 964 32.96 27.10 -0.74
CA GLN A 964 32.42 28.43 -0.46
C GLN A 964 30.91 28.51 -0.76
N ASP A 965 30.48 28.00 -1.92
CA ASP A 965 29.07 27.88 -2.29
C ASP A 965 28.28 27.06 -1.26
N MET A 966 28.79 25.87 -0.89
CA MET A 966 28.16 24.98 0.09
C MET A 966 28.17 25.57 1.50
N SER A 967 29.21 26.32 1.89
CA SER A 967 29.27 27.06 3.16
C SER A 967 28.20 28.15 3.22
N ASN A 968 27.95 28.85 2.11
CA ASN A 968 26.91 29.86 2.02
C ASN A 968 25.51 29.23 2.03
N ALA A 969 25.28 28.16 1.27
CA ALA A 969 24.06 27.36 1.34
C ALA A 969 23.77 26.85 2.76
N CYS A 970 24.81 26.39 3.47
CA CYS A 970 24.69 25.88 4.83
C CYS A 970 24.36 26.93 5.91
N LYS A 971 24.36 28.22 5.59
CA LYS A 971 23.98 29.33 6.49
C LYS A 971 22.56 29.86 6.25
N ASN A 972 21.83 29.31 5.27
CA ASN A 972 20.47 29.76 4.95
C ASN A 972 19.44 29.01 5.82
N ASP A 973 19.03 29.60 6.93
CA ASP A 973 18.20 28.92 7.95
C ASP A 973 16.84 28.40 7.45
N ILE A 974 16.28 28.96 6.37
CA ILE A 974 14.95 28.61 5.86
C ILE A 974 15.03 27.57 4.74
N SER A 975 16.01 27.68 3.82
CA SER A 975 16.10 26.82 2.62
C SER A 975 17.44 26.08 2.44
N LYS A 976 18.20 25.88 3.52
CA LYS A 976 19.49 25.16 3.57
C LYS A 976 19.60 23.95 2.62
N ASN A 977 18.60 23.07 2.64
CA ASN A 977 18.60 21.82 1.87
C ASN A 977 18.36 22.05 0.36
N ASP A 978 17.65 23.11 -0.03
CA ASP A 978 17.49 23.52 -1.42
C ASP A 978 18.76 24.19 -1.94
N ALA A 979 19.30 25.15 -1.19
CA ALA A 979 20.56 25.79 -1.54
C ALA A 979 21.70 24.77 -1.68
N ALA A 980 21.77 23.78 -0.77
CA ALA A 980 22.74 22.69 -0.86
C ALA A 980 22.49 21.78 -2.09
N SER A 981 21.24 21.45 -2.39
CA SER A 981 20.89 20.65 -3.58
C SER A 981 21.28 21.35 -4.89
N SER A 982 20.98 22.65 -5.03
CA SER A 982 21.35 23.43 -6.22
C SER A 982 22.86 23.57 -6.39
N VAL A 983 23.61 23.67 -5.28
CA VAL A 983 25.08 23.61 -5.32
C VAL A 983 25.56 22.22 -5.75
N ILE A 984 25.02 21.13 -5.19
CA ILE A 984 25.36 19.76 -5.61
C ILE A 984 25.12 19.57 -7.12
N GLU A 985 23.99 20.04 -7.66
CA GLU A 985 23.66 19.88 -9.07
C GLU A 985 24.55 20.71 -10.00
N LYS A 986 24.85 21.98 -9.63
CA LYS A 986 25.85 22.82 -10.31
C LYS A 986 27.19 22.10 -10.48
N TYR A 987 27.71 21.48 -9.41
CA TYR A 987 29.01 20.82 -9.47
C TYR A 987 28.96 19.41 -10.09
N LYS A 988 27.82 18.70 -10.08
CA LYS A 988 27.60 17.51 -10.93
C LYS A 988 27.70 17.84 -12.42
N GLN A 989 27.03 18.91 -12.86
CA GLN A 989 27.09 19.35 -14.26
C GLN A 989 28.53 19.70 -14.66
N LEU A 990 29.29 20.37 -13.79
CA LEU A 990 30.71 20.65 -14.01
C LEU A 990 31.60 19.40 -14.05
N MET A 991 31.23 18.29 -13.40
CA MET A 991 31.89 16.98 -13.55
C MET A 991 31.55 16.30 -14.89
N GLN A 992 30.30 16.38 -15.35
CA GLN A 992 29.86 15.75 -16.60
C GLN A 992 30.44 16.42 -17.87
N HIS A 993 30.73 17.72 -17.81
CA HIS A 993 31.31 18.49 -18.94
C HIS A 993 32.85 18.53 -18.94
N CYS A 994 33.51 17.60 -18.24
CA CYS A 994 34.97 17.52 -18.21
C CYS A 994 35.47 16.57 -19.31
N PRO A 995 36.54 16.89 -20.08
CA PRO A 995 37.16 15.92 -20.97
C PRO A 995 37.66 14.71 -20.17
N THR A 996 37.54 13.52 -20.75
CA THR A 996 38.10 12.29 -20.18
C THR A 996 39.62 12.37 -20.09
N LEU A 997 40.17 11.91 -18.96
CA LEU A 997 41.60 11.64 -18.76
C LEU A 997 42.09 10.49 -19.65
#